data_AF-A0A318ZK84-F1
#
_entry.id   AF-A0A318ZK84-F1
#
_cell.length_a   1.000
_cell.length_b   1.000
_cell.length_c   1.000
_cell.angle_alpha   90.00
_cell.angle_beta   90.00
_cell.angle_gamma   90.00
#
_symmetry.space_group_name_H-M   'P 1'
#
loop_
_entity.id
_entity.type
_entity.pdbx_description
1 polymer ?
#
loop_
_entity_poly.entity_id
_entity_poly.type
_entity_poly.pdbx_seq_one_letter_code
_entity_poly.pdbx_strand_id
1 'polypeptide(L)'
;MLSRRNNRDASLLSPGGYDEDAESLRSPSEQDSDSEDDEFLRRSRTTLELAEHDRSVLDDEEETEKLLTRSGPTHGLRRIFSPNSSSVRIGKQERRRQRRQARRDARSRRRGKLRGSAEMLFEMEEGHPDDESSLLSSSSSDLDRRLKDYASVPSPRLSWRKLLLIFSTVLVLFFILLLGAYKASTKFRASHSSNRFLSNGTALFAPTTILISLDGFRADFLNRGLTPALNSLIANGVSPQYMLPSFPSVTFPNHFTLVTGLYPESHGIVGNTFWDPEMEDEFYYTHRAASMQAKWWNAEPLWMTAENQGVKAAIHMWPGSEAHIGGVEPTFLDRYNGSEALSRKVDRILGLLDLPGVEDATQASRPQFIAAYVPHVDADGHLYGPNSTETRSTIAKVDTMLAGLLAGLQDRNLTEIVNVVIVSDHGMASTATERLVQLEDLIDLSLVARIDGWPLRGLRPKRPEDLAVLQNQLESVAPNFSHALEFYTREGMPERYHFKNNDRIAPLWVIPKAGWAIVERPDFDAQKALDNGEVYHPKGIHGYDHEHPLMRAIFIARGPAFPHEPNSRLEVFQNINVYNLICDSLGVTPHPNNGTLRLPLKPVGLHSDEDSHLEEPADPPSITTTVAELLKPSTTSTSSASPTFTHDAVVEAPPETSPGSEDERGPTWWGTLWETLEEAKDWATDVFDTVKDNFVSGS
;
A
#
# COMPACT_ATOMS: atom_id res chain seq x y z
N MET A 1 -73.32 17.00 1.83
CA MET A 1 -73.01 18.22 1.05
C MET A 1 -71.57 18.06 0.57
N LEU A 2 -71.33 17.84 -0.73
CA LEU A 2 -71.12 18.87 -1.78
C LEU A 2 -69.82 19.69 -1.51
N SER A 3 -68.84 19.79 -2.43
CA SER A 3 -68.80 19.40 -3.85
C SER A 3 -67.39 19.07 -4.37
N ARG A 4 -67.30 18.40 -5.53
CA ARG A 4 -66.08 18.06 -6.28
C ARG A 4 -65.65 19.18 -7.25
N ARG A 5 -64.35 19.20 -7.60
CA ARG A 5 -63.76 19.28 -8.96
C ARG A 5 -62.24 19.06 -8.81
N ASN A 6 -61.64 17.93 -9.19
CA ASN A 6 -61.51 17.31 -10.52
C ASN A 6 -60.74 18.21 -11.51
N ASN A 7 -59.46 17.89 -11.73
CA ASN A 7 -58.84 17.94 -13.06
C ASN A 7 -57.88 16.76 -13.22
N ARG A 8 -57.77 16.25 -14.45
CA ARG A 8 -57.06 15.03 -14.82
C ARG A 8 -56.03 15.35 -15.92
N ASP A 9 -55.00 14.50 -15.99
CA ASP A 9 -54.25 14.11 -17.18
C ASP A 9 -53.73 15.24 -18.11
N ALA A 10 -52.44 15.56 -17.96
CA ALA A 10 -51.62 16.16 -19.02
C ALA A 10 -50.54 15.15 -19.45
N SER A 11 -50.42 14.93 -20.76
CA SER A 11 -49.59 13.89 -21.38
C SER A 11 -48.08 14.15 -21.23
N LEU A 12 -47.30 13.11 -20.92
CA LEU A 12 -45.82 13.12 -20.92
C LEU A 12 -45.19 13.09 -22.34
N LEU A 13 -45.96 13.43 -23.39
CA LEU A 13 -45.52 13.40 -24.79
C LEU A 13 -46.05 14.58 -25.62
N SER A 14 -45.95 15.81 -25.10
CA SER A 14 -46.20 17.04 -25.88
C SER A 14 -44.89 17.78 -26.18
N PRO A 15 -44.48 17.91 -27.46
CA PRO A 15 -43.33 18.73 -27.84
C PRO A 15 -43.74 20.20 -27.86
N GLY A 16 -43.39 20.95 -26.82
CA GLY A 16 -43.83 22.34 -26.64
C GLY A 16 -43.18 23.00 -25.44
N GLY A 17 -41.88 23.29 -25.56
CA GLY A 17 -41.04 23.84 -24.51
C GLY A 17 -39.59 23.95 -24.98
N TYR A 18 -39.38 24.64 -26.10
CA TYR A 18 -38.04 25.10 -26.49
C TYR A 18 -37.76 26.39 -25.71
N ASP A 19 -36.66 26.43 -24.97
CA ASP A 19 -36.08 27.68 -24.46
C ASP A 19 -35.54 28.50 -25.64
N GLU A 20 -35.75 29.82 -25.62
CA GLU A 20 -35.28 30.75 -26.67
C GLU A 20 -33.91 31.38 -26.33
N ASP A 21 -33.20 30.79 -25.37
CA ASP A 21 -31.94 31.28 -24.78
C ASP A 21 -30.71 30.50 -25.27
N ALA A 22 -30.90 29.51 -26.14
CA ALA A 22 -29.84 28.61 -26.59
C ALA A 22 -28.90 29.25 -27.64
N GLU A 23 -27.87 29.97 -27.18
CA GLU A 23 -26.78 30.39 -28.06
C GLU A 23 -26.06 29.18 -28.66
N SER A 24 -26.17 29.07 -29.98
CA SER A 24 -25.40 28.15 -30.80
C SER A 24 -24.53 28.97 -31.74
N LEU A 25 -23.21 28.82 -31.64
CA LEU A 25 -22.45 28.13 -32.68
C LEU A 25 -20.95 28.01 -32.34
N ARG A 26 -20.38 26.89 -32.77
CA ARG A 26 -18.94 26.61 -32.76
C ARG A 26 -18.15 27.69 -33.49
N SER A 27 -17.08 28.19 -32.86
CA SER A 27 -15.91 28.77 -33.54
C SER A 27 -14.70 27.86 -33.33
N PRO A 28 -13.91 27.51 -34.37
CA PRO A 28 -12.83 26.55 -34.26
C PRO A 28 -11.47 27.24 -34.02
N SER A 29 -11.12 27.57 -32.77
CA SER A 29 -9.79 28.14 -32.46
C SER A 29 -9.37 28.07 -30.99
N GLU A 30 -9.70 27.00 -30.27
CA GLU A 30 -9.11 26.70 -28.95
C GLU A 30 -8.68 25.22 -28.92
N GLN A 31 -7.60 24.94 -29.64
CA GLN A 31 -6.63 23.94 -29.19
C GLN A 31 -5.75 24.67 -28.19
N ASP A 32 -5.70 24.22 -26.93
CA ASP A 32 -4.66 24.66 -26.02
C ASP A 32 -3.30 24.31 -26.66
N SER A 33 -2.50 25.32 -26.98
CA SER A 33 -1.16 25.11 -27.53
C SER A 33 -0.22 24.70 -26.41
N ASP A 34 0.69 23.76 -26.69
CA ASP A 34 1.80 23.47 -25.80
C ASP A 34 2.64 24.75 -25.65
N SER A 35 2.58 25.35 -24.44
CA SER A 35 3.11 26.69 -24.18
C SER A 35 4.63 26.81 -24.27
N GLU A 36 5.34 25.72 -24.58
CA GLU A 36 6.78 25.69 -24.84
C GLU A 36 7.12 26.07 -26.30
N ASP A 37 6.27 25.72 -27.27
CA ASP A 37 6.50 26.00 -28.70
C ASP A 37 6.34 27.49 -29.03
N ASP A 38 5.33 28.14 -28.43
CA ASP A 38 5.08 29.58 -28.59
C ASP A 38 6.14 30.46 -27.92
N GLU A 39 6.88 29.96 -26.93
CA GLU A 39 8.06 30.64 -26.38
C GLU A 39 9.30 30.44 -27.26
N PHE A 40 9.40 29.29 -27.95
CA PHE A 40 10.53 28.94 -28.82
C PHE A 40 10.72 29.93 -29.98
N LEU A 41 9.61 30.42 -30.55
CA LEU A 41 9.54 31.33 -31.70
C LEU A 41 9.83 32.81 -31.38
N ARG A 42 9.83 33.22 -30.10
CA ARG A 42 9.99 34.64 -29.70
C ARG A 42 11.44 35.13 -29.62
N ARG A 43 12.43 34.27 -29.83
CA ARG A 43 13.87 34.64 -29.84
C ARG A 43 14.39 34.76 -31.26
N SER A 44 15.00 35.89 -31.61
CA SER A 44 15.69 36.09 -32.89
C SER A 44 16.98 35.26 -32.95
N ARG A 45 16.89 34.03 -33.44
CA ARG A 45 18.00 33.08 -33.56
C ARG A 45 18.80 33.28 -34.84
N THR A 46 20.03 32.79 -34.83
CA THR A 46 20.86 32.69 -36.04
C THR A 46 20.39 31.57 -36.94
N THR A 47 20.69 31.65 -38.24
CA THR A 47 20.29 30.62 -39.22
C THR A 47 20.89 29.22 -38.96
N LEU A 48 21.93 29.15 -38.12
CA LEU A 48 22.54 27.88 -37.69
C LEU A 48 21.66 27.16 -36.66
N GLU A 49 21.15 27.88 -35.65
CA GLU A 49 20.33 27.32 -34.57
C GLU A 49 18.97 26.84 -35.06
N LEU A 50 18.39 27.52 -36.06
CA LEU A 50 17.19 27.06 -36.76
C LEU A 50 17.43 25.71 -37.46
N ALA A 51 18.54 25.57 -38.18
CA ALA A 51 18.87 24.32 -38.88
C ALA A 51 19.24 23.16 -37.93
N GLU A 52 19.67 23.43 -36.71
CA GLU A 52 19.88 22.41 -35.67
C GLU A 52 18.56 21.97 -35.01
N HIS A 53 17.61 22.90 -34.80
CA HIS A 53 16.28 22.57 -34.27
C HIS A 53 15.39 21.84 -35.29
N ASP A 54 15.31 22.31 -36.54
CA ASP A 54 14.58 21.62 -37.61
C ASP A 54 15.06 20.17 -37.75
N ARG A 55 16.33 19.92 -37.43
CA ARG A 55 16.93 18.60 -37.46
C ARG A 55 16.58 17.74 -36.25
N SER A 56 16.46 18.30 -35.04
CA SER A 56 16.02 17.51 -33.87
C SER A 56 14.58 17.04 -34.07
N VAL A 57 13.68 17.92 -34.54
CA VAL A 57 12.28 17.60 -34.82
C VAL A 57 12.16 16.45 -35.85
N LEU A 58 12.98 16.47 -36.91
CA LEU A 58 13.00 15.39 -37.91
C LEU A 58 13.58 14.06 -37.37
N ASP A 59 14.57 14.11 -36.48
CA ASP A 59 15.13 12.91 -35.83
C ASP A 59 14.07 12.30 -34.85
N ASP A 60 13.26 13.12 -34.17
CA ASP A 60 12.16 12.71 -33.28
C ASP A 60 10.94 12.16 -34.07
N GLU A 61 10.61 12.73 -35.22
CA GLU A 61 9.63 12.15 -36.16
C GLU A 61 10.10 10.77 -36.69
N GLU A 62 11.39 10.59 -37.02
CA GLU A 62 11.91 9.27 -37.44
C GLU A 62 11.90 8.25 -36.29
N GLU A 63 12.07 8.68 -35.02
CA GLU A 63 11.93 7.80 -33.85
C GLU A 63 10.46 7.38 -33.60
N THR A 64 9.50 8.31 -33.72
CA THR A 64 8.06 8.00 -33.54
C THR A 64 7.49 7.12 -34.66
N GLU A 65 7.83 7.35 -35.93
CA GLU A 65 7.41 6.47 -37.05
C GLU A 65 7.95 5.04 -36.86
N LYS A 66 9.15 4.91 -36.30
CA LYS A 66 9.87 3.65 -36.03
C LYS A 66 9.36 2.91 -34.79
N LEU A 67 8.67 3.60 -33.87
CA LEU A 67 7.87 2.99 -32.81
C LEU A 67 6.52 2.51 -33.35
N LEU A 68 5.82 3.34 -34.13
CA LEU A 68 4.52 3.01 -34.75
C LEU A 68 4.61 1.82 -35.72
N THR A 69 5.73 1.66 -36.43
CA THR A 69 5.96 0.53 -37.35
C THR A 69 6.39 -0.77 -36.66
N ARG A 70 6.40 -0.84 -35.31
CA ARG A 70 7.02 -1.97 -34.58
C ARG A 70 6.27 -2.49 -33.35
N SER A 71 5.02 -2.95 -33.50
CA SER A 71 4.62 -4.32 -33.10
C SER A 71 3.16 -4.63 -33.48
N GLY A 72 2.85 -5.89 -33.81
CA GLY A 72 1.47 -6.33 -34.05
C GLY A 72 1.37 -7.66 -34.82
N PRO A 73 1.11 -8.80 -34.16
CA PRO A 73 0.93 -10.08 -34.84
C PRO A 73 -0.46 -10.19 -35.50
N THR A 74 -0.58 -11.11 -36.47
CA THR A 74 -1.86 -11.52 -37.13
C THR A 74 -2.47 -10.60 -38.20
N HIS A 75 -1.74 -10.30 -39.28
CA HIS A 75 -2.40 -10.17 -40.60
C HIS A 75 -1.49 -10.54 -41.78
N GLY A 76 -1.47 -11.84 -42.15
CA GLY A 76 -0.52 -12.36 -43.15
C GLY A 76 -0.97 -13.60 -43.93
N LEU A 77 -2.26 -13.95 -43.92
CA LEU A 77 -2.80 -15.11 -44.64
C LEU A 77 -4.06 -14.77 -45.43
N ARG A 78 -3.91 -13.96 -46.50
CA ARG A 78 -4.80 -13.90 -47.68
C ARG A 78 -4.31 -12.85 -48.70
N ARG A 79 -3.51 -13.28 -49.69
CA ARG A 79 -3.42 -12.78 -51.10
C ARG A 79 -2.06 -13.15 -51.74
N ILE A 80 -1.88 -14.43 -52.09
CA ILE A 80 -0.97 -14.82 -53.19
C ILE A 80 -1.66 -15.94 -53.98
N PHE A 81 -2.53 -15.55 -54.91
CA PHE A 81 -2.95 -16.38 -56.04
C PHE A 81 -3.17 -15.48 -57.26
N SER A 82 -2.39 -15.73 -58.32
CA SER A 82 -2.55 -15.23 -59.70
C SER A 82 -2.22 -13.74 -60.00
N PRO A 83 -1.90 -13.40 -61.29
CA PRO A 83 -0.64 -12.69 -61.56
C PRO A 83 -0.75 -11.49 -62.54
N ASN A 84 0.41 -11.00 -63.00
CA ASN A 84 0.67 -10.02 -64.07
C ASN A 84 0.41 -8.53 -63.78
N SER A 85 1.46 -7.71 -63.75
CA SER A 85 1.71 -6.68 -64.78
C SER A 85 3.09 -6.02 -64.62
N SER A 86 3.51 -5.30 -65.66
CA SER A 86 4.88 -4.90 -66.02
C SER A 86 5.32 -3.49 -65.54
N SER A 87 6.58 -3.15 -65.88
CA SER A 87 7.30 -1.85 -65.77
C SER A 87 8.19 -1.64 -64.50
N VAL A 88 9.53 -1.52 -64.57
CA VAL A 88 10.43 -0.52 -65.23
C VAL A 88 10.37 0.83 -64.47
N ARG A 89 11.44 1.42 -63.87
CA ARG A 89 12.92 1.25 -64.01
C ARG A 89 13.70 1.86 -62.81
N ILE A 90 14.97 1.42 -62.63
CA ILE A 90 16.15 2.18 -62.10
C ILE A 90 16.23 2.58 -60.60
N GLY A 91 17.40 2.33 -59.98
CA GLY A 91 18.08 3.43 -59.24
C GLY A 91 18.54 3.26 -57.78
N LYS A 92 18.42 2.11 -57.09
CA LYS A 92 18.77 2.02 -55.64
C LYS A 92 19.87 1.02 -55.23
N GLN A 93 20.54 0.33 -56.17
CA GLN A 93 21.55 -0.69 -55.84
C GLN A 93 23.01 -0.18 -55.82
N GLU A 94 23.34 0.83 -56.62
CA GLU A 94 24.68 1.47 -56.70
C GLU A 94 25.05 2.19 -55.38
N ARG A 95 24.14 3.05 -54.89
CA ARG A 95 24.33 3.88 -53.68
C ARG A 95 24.40 3.06 -52.37
N ARG A 96 23.89 1.82 -52.39
CA ARG A 96 23.99 0.86 -51.26
C ARG A 96 25.30 0.06 -51.26
N ARG A 97 25.96 -0.13 -52.41
CA ARG A 97 27.30 -0.75 -52.49
C ARG A 97 28.37 0.21 -51.94
N GLN A 98 28.39 1.47 -52.41
CA GLN A 98 29.31 2.50 -51.93
C GLN A 98 29.22 2.74 -50.40
N ARG A 99 28.01 2.82 -49.83
CA ARG A 99 27.81 2.95 -48.37
C ARG A 99 28.27 1.73 -47.54
N ARG A 100 28.34 0.53 -48.12
CA ARG A 100 28.85 -0.68 -47.42
C ARG A 100 30.37 -0.78 -47.45
N GLN A 101 31.04 -0.30 -48.51
CA GLN A 101 32.50 -0.20 -48.57
C GLN A 101 33.03 0.88 -47.61
N ALA A 102 32.48 2.11 -47.68
CA ALA A 102 32.87 3.20 -46.78
C ALA A 102 32.72 2.86 -45.28
N ARG A 103 31.72 2.05 -44.90
CA ARG A 103 31.52 1.58 -43.51
C ARG A 103 32.46 0.44 -43.08
N ARG A 104 33.09 -0.29 -44.01
CA ARG A 104 34.18 -1.22 -43.70
C ARG A 104 35.50 -0.48 -43.52
N ASP A 105 35.81 0.47 -44.40
CA ASP A 105 37.06 1.23 -44.36
C ASP A 105 37.15 2.15 -43.12
N ALA A 106 36.02 2.73 -42.69
CA ALA A 106 35.95 3.54 -41.47
C ALA A 106 36.19 2.72 -40.18
N ARG A 107 35.79 1.43 -40.13
CA ARG A 107 36.01 0.57 -38.95
C ARG A 107 37.44 0.00 -38.86
N SER A 108 38.16 -0.04 -39.97
CA SER A 108 39.58 -0.43 -39.99
C SER A 108 40.51 0.71 -39.52
N ARG A 109 40.15 1.98 -39.78
CA ARG A 109 41.03 3.15 -39.56
C ARG A 109 41.09 3.71 -38.13
N ARG A 110 40.40 3.13 -37.13
CA ARG A 110 40.44 3.64 -35.74
C ARG A 110 41.16 2.73 -34.73
N ARG A 111 41.94 1.73 -35.19
CA ARG A 111 42.79 0.92 -34.30
C ARG A 111 44.20 0.72 -34.85
N GLY A 112 45.04 1.74 -34.65
CA GLY A 112 46.48 1.55 -34.47
C GLY A 112 47.39 1.75 -35.69
N LYS A 113 47.70 3.01 -36.04
CA LYS A 113 49.05 3.34 -36.55
C LYS A 113 49.51 4.80 -36.26
N LEU A 114 49.67 5.12 -34.99
CA LEU A 114 51.01 5.42 -34.48
C LEU A 114 51.45 4.09 -33.82
N ARG A 115 52.55 3.45 -34.20
CA ARG A 115 53.87 3.97 -34.56
C ARG A 115 54.38 3.27 -35.83
N GLY A 116 55.07 4.00 -36.71
CA GLY A 116 55.52 3.48 -38.01
C GLY A 116 56.97 3.00 -38.02
N SER A 117 57.30 2.15 -39.00
CA SER A 117 58.33 2.46 -39.99
C SER A 117 58.10 1.67 -41.30
N ALA A 118 58.86 2.04 -42.32
CA ALA A 118 58.98 1.47 -43.67
C ALA A 118 59.41 -0.03 -43.66
N GLU A 119 59.43 -0.82 -44.74
CA GLU A 119 59.23 -0.62 -46.20
C GLU A 119 59.09 -2.02 -46.90
N MET A 120 58.83 -2.06 -48.23
CA MET A 120 59.13 -3.18 -49.16
C MET A 120 58.28 -4.49 -49.04
N LEU A 121 57.99 -5.29 -50.08
CA LEU A 121 57.82 -5.09 -51.55
C LEU A 121 57.19 -6.38 -52.17
N PHE A 122 56.60 -6.26 -53.37
CA PHE A 122 56.16 -7.32 -54.32
C PHE A 122 55.05 -8.34 -53.88
N GLU A 123 54.33 -9.05 -54.75
CA GLU A 123 53.66 -8.88 -56.09
C GLU A 123 53.24 -10.31 -56.58
N MET A 124 52.41 -10.42 -57.62
CA MET A 124 51.96 -11.67 -58.30
C MET A 124 50.92 -12.52 -57.50
N GLU A 125 49.98 -13.30 -58.06
CA GLU A 125 49.37 -13.51 -59.41
C GLU A 125 48.25 -14.58 -59.22
N GLU A 126 47.07 -14.64 -59.87
CA GLU A 126 46.35 -13.84 -60.89
C GLU A 126 44.81 -13.83 -60.58
N GLY A 127 43.90 -13.65 -61.56
CA GLY A 127 42.50 -14.12 -61.48
C GLY A 127 41.42 -13.25 -62.14
N HIS A 128 41.25 -13.32 -63.47
CA HIS A 128 40.16 -12.67 -64.24
C HIS A 128 39.98 -13.37 -65.60
N PRO A 129 38.89 -13.16 -66.35
CA PRO A 129 37.46 -13.21 -66.00
C PRO A 129 36.69 -14.30 -66.78
N ASP A 130 35.39 -14.41 -66.55
CA ASP A 130 34.45 -15.13 -67.43
C ASP A 130 34.17 -14.33 -68.72
N ASP A 131 33.93 -14.98 -69.87
CA ASP A 131 32.66 -14.78 -70.63
C ASP A 131 32.50 -15.63 -71.92
N GLU A 132 31.25 -15.64 -72.38
CA GLU A 132 30.74 -15.82 -73.76
C GLU A 132 30.49 -17.20 -74.41
N SER A 133 29.61 -17.13 -75.42
CA SER A 133 28.74 -18.20 -75.91
C SER A 133 29.13 -18.78 -77.27
N SER A 134 28.78 -20.03 -77.56
CA SER A 134 28.36 -20.43 -78.91
C SER A 134 27.57 -21.74 -78.95
N LEU A 135 26.76 -21.89 -80.00
CA LEU A 135 25.98 -23.08 -80.33
C LEU A 135 26.71 -23.91 -81.41
N LEU A 136 26.34 -25.20 -81.50
CA LEU A 136 26.47 -26.12 -82.66
C LEU A 136 27.80 -26.85 -82.97
N SER A 137 27.68 -28.19 -82.91
CA SER A 137 28.12 -29.19 -83.92
C SER A 137 29.48 -29.91 -83.80
N SER A 138 29.44 -31.22 -84.10
CA SER A 138 30.55 -32.18 -84.36
C SER A 138 31.45 -32.52 -83.16
N SER A 139 31.69 -33.78 -82.73
CA SER A 139 31.59 -35.14 -83.33
C SER A 139 31.30 -36.16 -82.20
N SER A 140 30.37 -37.13 -82.30
CA SER A 140 30.54 -38.53 -82.78
C SER A 140 31.84 -39.23 -82.30
N SER A 141 31.86 -40.42 -81.67
CA SER A 141 30.88 -41.52 -81.55
C SER A 141 31.00 -42.35 -80.23
N ASP A 142 30.19 -43.41 -80.10
CA ASP A 142 30.43 -44.61 -79.26
C ASP A 142 30.20 -44.58 -77.73
N LEU A 143 29.07 -44.03 -77.26
CA LEU A 143 28.55 -44.37 -75.92
C LEU A 143 27.52 -45.51 -75.96
N ASP A 144 27.96 -46.67 -75.47
CA ASP A 144 27.19 -47.82 -75.00
C ASP A 144 25.73 -47.49 -74.63
N ARG A 145 24.68 -48.12 -75.19
CA ARG A 145 24.57 -49.48 -75.76
C ARG A 145 24.87 -50.63 -74.80
N ARG A 146 24.92 -50.36 -73.48
CA ARG A 146 24.84 -51.41 -72.44
C ARG A 146 23.90 -51.02 -71.31
N LEU A 147 23.04 -51.98 -70.95
CA LEU A 147 22.29 -52.08 -69.70
C LEU A 147 21.18 -51.00 -69.48
N LYS A 148 19.90 -51.17 -69.83
CA LYS A 148 19.08 -52.37 -70.09
C LYS A 148 19.45 -53.59 -69.23
N ASP A 149 19.09 -53.53 -67.94
CA ASP A 149 18.23 -54.59 -67.38
C ASP A 149 17.68 -54.20 -66.00
N TYR A 150 16.35 -54.07 -65.93
CA TYR A 150 15.58 -53.96 -64.70
C TYR A 150 15.13 -55.37 -64.28
N ALA A 151 15.79 -55.94 -63.28
CA ALA A 151 15.35 -57.10 -62.51
C ALA A 151 16.10 -57.06 -61.16
N SER A 152 15.55 -57.36 -59.99
CA SER A 152 14.24 -57.88 -59.59
C SER A 152 14.01 -57.58 -58.08
N VAL A 153 12.81 -57.81 -57.53
CA VAL A 153 12.50 -57.60 -56.09
C VAL A 153 12.14 -58.94 -55.42
N PRO A 154 12.68 -59.22 -54.22
CA PRO A 154 11.80 -59.58 -53.10
C PRO A 154 12.22 -58.97 -51.74
N SER A 155 11.28 -58.97 -50.79
CA SER A 155 11.36 -58.27 -49.49
C SER A 155 11.73 -59.16 -48.29
N PRO A 156 12.46 -58.64 -47.30
CA PRO A 156 12.51 -59.27 -45.97
C PRO A 156 12.32 -58.30 -44.78
N ARG A 157 11.59 -58.79 -43.77
CA ARG A 157 11.50 -58.33 -42.36
C ARG A 157 11.00 -56.90 -42.10
N LEU A 158 10.22 -56.74 -41.02
CA LEU A 158 9.77 -55.44 -40.52
C LEU A 158 11.00 -54.64 -40.02
N SER A 159 11.51 -53.76 -40.89
CA SER A 159 12.68 -52.92 -40.63
C SER A 159 12.55 -52.17 -39.30
N TRP A 160 13.67 -52.01 -38.59
CA TRP A 160 13.75 -51.20 -37.37
C TRP A 160 13.25 -49.75 -37.60
N ARG A 161 13.32 -49.25 -38.84
CA ARG A 161 12.73 -47.96 -39.27
C ARG A 161 11.20 -47.94 -39.18
N LYS A 162 10.50 -49.06 -39.40
CA LYS A 162 9.04 -49.18 -39.19
C LYS A 162 8.69 -49.23 -37.70
N LEU A 163 9.51 -49.88 -36.88
CA LEU A 163 9.40 -49.84 -35.42
C LEU A 163 9.62 -48.42 -34.87
N LEU A 164 10.63 -47.70 -35.36
CA LEU A 164 10.88 -46.29 -35.05
C LEU A 164 9.72 -45.38 -35.48
N LEU A 165 9.10 -45.63 -36.64
CA LEU A 165 7.89 -44.91 -37.06
C LEU A 165 6.71 -45.16 -36.11
N ILE A 166 6.48 -46.42 -35.70
CA ILE A 166 5.42 -46.76 -34.74
C ILE A 166 5.68 -46.08 -33.39
N PHE A 167 6.90 -46.18 -32.85
CA PHE A 167 7.29 -45.49 -31.61
C PHE A 167 7.16 -43.96 -31.73
N SER A 168 7.53 -43.37 -32.87
CA SER A 168 7.34 -41.95 -33.14
C SER A 168 5.85 -41.57 -33.15
N THR A 169 4.97 -42.36 -33.79
CA THR A 169 3.52 -42.11 -33.74
C THR A 169 2.94 -42.25 -32.34
N VAL A 170 3.41 -43.19 -31.53
CA VAL A 170 3.00 -43.33 -30.12
C VAL A 170 3.49 -42.15 -29.29
N LEU A 171 4.73 -41.68 -29.49
CA LEU A 171 5.28 -40.52 -28.82
C LEU A 171 4.51 -39.23 -29.17
N VAL A 172 4.18 -39.04 -30.45
CA VAL A 172 3.36 -37.90 -30.90
C VAL A 172 1.95 -37.98 -30.32
N LEU A 173 1.32 -39.16 -30.29
CA LEU A 173 0.01 -39.35 -29.67
C LEU A 173 0.07 -39.08 -28.15
N PHE A 174 1.15 -39.49 -27.48
CA PHE A 174 1.40 -39.19 -26.07
C PHE A 174 1.55 -37.68 -25.83
N PHE A 175 2.31 -36.95 -26.66
CA PHE A 175 2.39 -35.50 -26.55
C PHE A 175 1.05 -34.80 -26.84
N ILE A 176 0.24 -35.31 -27.77
CA ILE A 176 -1.12 -34.80 -28.02
C ILE A 176 -2.03 -35.04 -26.81
N LEU A 177 -1.96 -36.22 -26.18
CA LEU A 177 -2.70 -36.53 -24.95
C LEU A 177 -2.19 -35.70 -23.76
N LEU A 178 -0.89 -35.44 -23.65
CA LEU A 178 -0.30 -34.57 -22.63
C LEU A 178 -0.74 -33.11 -22.82
N LEU A 179 -0.77 -32.61 -24.06
CA LEU A 179 -1.31 -31.29 -24.38
C LEU A 179 -2.83 -31.23 -24.13
N GLY A 180 -3.55 -32.32 -24.39
CA GLY A 180 -4.96 -32.48 -24.06
C GLY A 180 -5.20 -32.43 -22.54
N ALA A 181 -4.39 -33.14 -21.76
CA ALA A 181 -4.43 -33.14 -20.30
C ALA A 181 -4.04 -31.77 -19.72
N TYR A 182 -3.04 -31.09 -20.28
CA TYR A 182 -2.65 -29.72 -19.91
C TYR A 182 -3.75 -28.70 -20.25
N LYS A 183 -4.40 -28.84 -21.42
CA LYS A 183 -5.50 -27.95 -21.84
C LYS A 183 -6.82 -28.28 -21.12
N ALA A 184 -6.96 -29.49 -20.60
CA ALA A 184 -8.04 -29.88 -19.70
C ALA A 184 -7.78 -29.41 -18.25
N SER A 185 -6.55 -29.49 -17.74
CA SER A 185 -6.21 -29.04 -16.38
C SER A 185 -6.24 -27.52 -16.24
N THR A 186 -5.80 -26.78 -17.25
CA THR A 186 -6.00 -25.32 -17.35
C THR A 186 -7.49 -24.93 -17.44
N LYS A 187 -8.34 -25.81 -17.99
CA LYS A 187 -9.81 -25.66 -17.92
C LYS A 187 -10.46 -26.25 -16.66
N PHE A 188 -9.76 -27.03 -15.85
CA PHE A 188 -10.28 -27.58 -14.58
C PHE A 188 -9.85 -26.73 -13.37
N ARG A 189 -8.81 -25.90 -13.50
CA ARG A 189 -8.63 -24.70 -12.65
C ARG A 189 -9.70 -23.63 -12.88
N ALA A 190 -10.56 -23.78 -13.90
CA ALA A 190 -11.86 -23.10 -13.94
C ALA A 190 -12.86 -23.74 -12.95
N SER A 191 -12.43 -23.95 -11.70
CA SER A 191 -13.28 -23.57 -10.57
C SER A 191 -13.24 -22.05 -10.47
N HIS A 192 -13.81 -21.37 -11.47
CA HIS A 192 -14.58 -20.19 -11.10
C HIS A 192 -15.58 -20.70 -10.08
N SER A 193 -15.45 -20.25 -8.83
CA SER A 193 -16.64 -20.09 -8.00
C SER A 193 -17.71 -19.52 -8.91
N SER A 194 -18.87 -20.15 -9.00
CA SER A 194 -19.98 -19.55 -9.74
C SER A 194 -20.34 -18.30 -8.96
N ASN A 195 -19.70 -17.17 -9.29
CA ASN A 195 -19.84 -15.90 -8.59
C ASN A 195 -21.30 -15.55 -8.69
N ARG A 196 -22.01 -15.87 -7.61
CA ARG A 196 -23.46 -15.87 -7.57
C ARG A 196 -23.85 -14.43 -7.46
N PHE A 197 -24.01 -13.79 -8.61
CA PHE A 197 -24.47 -12.42 -8.68
C PHE A 197 -25.77 -12.32 -7.88
N LEU A 198 -25.76 -11.46 -6.87
CA LEU A 198 -26.94 -11.09 -6.11
C LEU A 198 -27.52 -9.83 -6.75
N SER A 199 -28.83 -9.62 -6.63
CA SER A 199 -29.47 -8.41 -7.15
C SER A 199 -30.19 -7.70 -6.03
N ASN A 200 -29.98 -6.39 -5.97
CA ASN A 200 -30.71 -5.47 -5.09
C ASN A 200 -32.04 -4.99 -5.70
N GLY A 201 -32.40 -5.51 -6.88
CA GLY A 201 -33.57 -5.14 -7.67
C GLY A 201 -33.29 -4.17 -8.81
N THR A 202 -32.16 -3.44 -8.80
CA THR A 202 -31.80 -2.47 -9.85
C THR A 202 -30.52 -2.85 -10.60
N ALA A 203 -29.55 -3.47 -9.93
CA ALA A 203 -28.27 -3.88 -10.50
C ALA A 203 -27.89 -5.31 -10.08
N LEU A 204 -26.79 -5.82 -10.66
CA LEU A 204 -26.17 -7.08 -10.25
C LEU A 204 -24.88 -6.80 -9.48
N PHE A 205 -24.67 -7.53 -8.38
CA PHE A 205 -23.51 -7.44 -7.51
C PHE A 205 -22.78 -8.78 -7.51
N ALA A 206 -21.51 -8.76 -7.91
CA ALA A 206 -20.57 -9.84 -7.61
C ALA A 206 -20.33 -9.91 -6.08
N PRO A 207 -19.62 -10.93 -5.56
CA PRO A 207 -19.20 -10.93 -4.16
C PRO A 207 -18.43 -9.65 -3.83
N THR A 208 -19.02 -8.78 -3.01
CA THR A 208 -18.50 -7.45 -2.68
C THR A 208 -18.23 -7.37 -1.19
N THR A 209 -17.06 -6.87 -0.80
CA THR A 209 -16.65 -6.74 0.60
C THR A 209 -16.07 -5.34 0.86
N ILE A 210 -16.63 -4.67 1.87
CA ILE A 210 -16.14 -3.41 2.41
C ILE A 210 -15.35 -3.73 3.68
N LEU A 211 -14.08 -3.31 3.72
CA LEU A 211 -13.20 -3.39 4.88
C LEU A 211 -12.97 -1.97 5.41
N ILE A 212 -13.33 -1.71 6.67
CA ILE A 212 -13.13 -0.40 7.30
C ILE A 212 -12.23 -0.56 8.53
N SER A 213 -11.10 0.15 8.53
CA SER A 213 -10.22 0.23 9.70
C SER A 213 -10.52 1.49 10.51
N LEU A 214 -10.79 1.30 11.81
CA LEU A 214 -10.90 2.36 12.80
C LEU A 214 -9.60 2.39 13.60
N ASP A 215 -8.73 3.36 13.30
CA ASP A 215 -7.40 3.43 13.93
C ASP A 215 -7.50 3.62 15.45
N GLY A 216 -6.64 2.92 16.20
CA GLY A 216 -6.56 3.00 17.66
C GLY A 216 -7.84 2.58 18.41
N PHE A 217 -8.81 1.98 17.72
CA PHE A 217 -10.10 1.61 18.32
C PHE A 217 -9.95 0.37 19.21
N ARG A 218 -9.75 0.61 20.51
CA ARG A 218 -9.57 -0.39 21.55
C ARG A 218 -10.85 -1.17 21.83
N ALA A 219 -10.74 -2.48 22.07
CA ALA A 219 -11.89 -3.38 22.17
C ALA A 219 -12.92 -3.02 23.28
N ASP A 220 -12.48 -2.51 24.43
CA ASP A 220 -13.37 -2.08 25.52
C ASP A 220 -14.24 -0.86 25.16
N PHE A 221 -13.91 -0.12 24.09
CA PHE A 221 -14.68 1.05 23.68
C PHE A 221 -16.13 0.69 23.31
N LEU A 222 -16.37 -0.54 22.85
CA LEU A 222 -17.69 -1.10 22.56
C LEU A 222 -18.62 -1.14 23.78
N ASN A 223 -18.06 -1.31 24.99
CA ASN A 223 -18.81 -1.44 26.24
C ASN A 223 -19.23 -0.09 26.84
N ARG A 224 -18.67 1.03 26.35
CA ARG A 224 -18.82 2.37 26.95
C ARG A 224 -20.18 3.03 26.74
N GLY A 225 -21.12 2.36 26.08
CA GLY A 225 -22.44 2.89 25.71
C GLY A 225 -22.39 4.00 24.65
N LEU A 226 -21.30 4.10 23.89
CA LEU A 226 -21.06 5.15 22.88
C LEU A 226 -21.26 4.68 21.43
N THR A 227 -21.45 3.37 21.23
CA THR A 227 -21.28 2.70 19.93
C THR A 227 -22.51 1.89 19.50
N PRO A 228 -23.72 2.48 19.43
CA PRO A 228 -24.94 1.74 19.11
C PRO A 228 -24.93 1.11 17.71
N ALA A 229 -24.30 1.70 16.70
CA ALA A 229 -24.24 1.13 15.35
C ALA A 229 -23.30 -0.08 15.29
N LEU A 230 -22.12 -0.01 15.90
CA LEU A 230 -21.21 -1.15 16.04
C LEU A 230 -21.84 -2.29 16.85
N ASN A 231 -22.50 -1.96 17.97
CA ASN A 231 -23.17 -2.96 18.81
C ASN A 231 -24.38 -3.59 18.09
N SER A 232 -25.09 -2.82 17.25
CA SER A 232 -26.11 -3.37 16.33
C SER A 232 -25.49 -4.28 15.26
N LEU A 233 -24.30 -3.96 14.75
CA LEU A 233 -23.59 -4.80 13.79
C LEU A 233 -23.12 -6.12 14.42
N ILE A 234 -22.66 -6.10 15.68
CA ILE A 234 -22.33 -7.32 16.46
C ILE A 234 -23.59 -8.18 16.69
N ALA A 235 -24.68 -7.57 17.16
CA ALA A 235 -25.93 -8.28 17.43
C ALA A 235 -26.54 -8.94 16.18
N ASN A 236 -26.25 -8.41 14.99
CA ASN A 236 -26.69 -8.93 13.69
C ASN A 236 -25.53 -9.49 12.85
N GLY A 237 -24.42 -9.87 13.49
CA GLY A 237 -23.15 -10.21 12.85
C GLY A 237 -22.40 -11.34 13.54
N VAL A 238 -21.12 -11.43 13.21
CA VAL A 238 -20.18 -12.39 13.80
C VAL A 238 -18.85 -11.70 14.16
N SER A 239 -18.39 -11.90 15.39
CA SER A 239 -17.19 -11.25 15.95
C SER A 239 -16.54 -12.11 17.04
N PRO A 240 -15.21 -12.04 17.24
CA PRO A 240 -14.62 -12.46 18.51
C PRO A 240 -14.93 -11.41 19.60
N GLN A 241 -14.61 -11.70 20.86
CA GLN A 241 -14.65 -10.67 21.91
C GLN A 241 -13.64 -9.54 21.66
N TYR A 242 -12.51 -9.88 21.04
CA TYR A 242 -11.47 -8.97 20.57
C TYR A 242 -10.58 -9.69 19.55
N MET A 243 -9.86 -8.92 18.75
CA MET A 243 -8.80 -9.38 17.87
C MET A 243 -7.44 -9.00 18.48
N LEU A 244 -6.45 -9.87 18.34
CA LEU A 244 -5.07 -9.55 18.71
C LEU A 244 -4.38 -8.85 17.53
N PRO A 245 -3.70 -7.71 17.72
CA PRO A 245 -2.80 -7.17 16.71
C PRO A 245 -1.55 -8.04 16.57
N SER A 246 -0.69 -7.71 15.62
CA SER A 246 0.69 -8.21 15.54
C SER A 246 1.64 -7.30 16.32
N PHE A 247 2.79 -7.83 16.75
CA PHE A 247 3.81 -7.06 17.45
C PHE A 247 4.82 -6.43 16.46
N PRO A 248 5.23 -5.16 16.64
CA PRO A 248 4.70 -4.18 17.58
C PRO A 248 3.30 -3.70 17.18
N SER A 249 2.47 -3.36 18.18
CA SER A 249 1.07 -2.93 17.99
C SER A 249 0.96 -1.46 17.52
N VAL A 250 1.64 -1.14 16.42
CA VAL A 250 1.68 0.19 15.77
C VAL A 250 1.11 0.16 14.35
N THR A 251 0.71 1.35 13.88
CA THR A 251 -0.21 1.58 12.78
C THR A 251 0.19 0.92 11.46
N PHE A 252 1.36 1.28 10.91
CA PHE A 252 1.75 0.85 9.57
C PHE A 252 1.99 -0.66 9.46
N PRO A 253 2.72 -1.31 10.39
CA PRO A 253 2.83 -2.76 10.43
C PRO A 253 1.47 -3.46 10.49
N ASN A 254 0.56 -3.03 11.36
CA ASN A 254 -0.72 -3.74 11.55
C ASN A 254 -1.70 -3.50 10.40
N HIS A 255 -1.77 -2.30 9.83
CA HIS A 255 -2.54 -2.03 8.62
C HIS A 255 -2.03 -2.80 7.41
N PHE A 256 -0.71 -3.03 7.29
CA PHE A 256 -0.16 -3.85 6.21
C PHE A 256 -0.33 -5.36 6.48
N THR A 257 -0.23 -5.80 7.74
CA THR A 257 -0.58 -7.16 8.18
C THR A 257 -2.02 -7.51 7.80
N LEU A 258 -3.00 -6.62 8.09
CA LEU A 258 -4.42 -6.83 7.79
C LEU A 258 -4.70 -7.13 6.31
N VAL A 259 -3.88 -6.57 5.39
CA VAL A 259 -4.04 -6.72 3.93
C VAL A 259 -3.01 -7.64 3.29
N THR A 260 -2.12 -8.29 4.04
CA THR A 260 -1.15 -9.28 3.51
C THR A 260 -1.24 -10.64 4.19
N GLY A 261 -1.79 -10.68 5.42
CA GLY A 261 -1.80 -11.86 6.29
C GLY A 261 -0.41 -12.27 6.79
N LEU A 262 0.59 -11.40 6.63
CA LEU A 262 1.97 -11.65 7.01
C LEU A 262 2.33 -10.91 8.30
N TYR A 263 3.24 -11.46 9.10
CA TYR A 263 3.81 -10.74 10.23
C TYR A 263 4.73 -9.58 9.79
N PRO A 264 4.98 -8.58 10.66
CA PRO A 264 5.91 -7.48 10.41
C PRO A 264 7.30 -7.91 9.95
N GLU A 265 7.88 -8.97 10.53
CA GLU A 265 9.17 -9.51 10.09
C GLU A 265 9.15 -10.04 8.65
N SER A 266 8.01 -10.53 8.16
CA SER A 266 7.86 -11.12 6.84
C SER A 266 7.52 -10.09 5.76
N HIS A 267 6.64 -9.12 6.04
CA HIS A 267 6.26 -8.10 5.06
C HIS A 267 7.19 -6.86 5.03
N GLY A 268 8.13 -6.77 5.98
CA GLY A 268 9.24 -5.82 5.96
C GLY A 268 8.96 -4.45 6.60
N ILE A 269 7.70 -4.05 6.73
CA ILE A 269 7.30 -2.88 7.54
C ILE A 269 7.32 -3.27 9.03
N VAL A 270 8.44 -3.03 9.71
CA VAL A 270 8.68 -3.50 11.09
C VAL A 270 8.34 -2.47 12.18
N GLY A 271 8.04 -1.23 11.78
CA GLY A 271 7.63 -0.14 12.67
C GLY A 271 7.19 1.09 11.88
N ASN A 272 6.73 2.13 12.57
CA ASN A 272 6.46 3.43 11.94
C ASN A 272 7.78 4.19 11.62
N THR A 273 8.88 3.82 12.28
CA THR A 273 10.25 4.29 12.02
C THR A 273 11.24 3.11 12.11
N PHE A 274 12.15 2.97 11.14
CA PHE A 274 13.24 1.98 11.17
C PHE A 274 14.35 2.25 10.14
N TRP A 275 15.58 1.89 10.48
CA TRP A 275 16.70 1.82 9.54
C TRP A 275 16.78 0.48 8.79
N ASP A 276 16.99 0.53 7.47
CA ASP A 276 17.34 -0.65 6.66
C ASP A 276 18.86 -0.67 6.37
N PRO A 277 19.58 -1.69 6.87
CA PRO A 277 21.04 -1.76 6.73
C PRO A 277 21.52 -2.24 5.35
N GLU A 278 20.65 -2.78 4.48
CA GLU A 278 21.01 -3.15 3.10
C GLU A 278 20.84 -1.95 2.16
N MET A 279 19.78 -1.15 2.36
CA MET A 279 19.52 0.05 1.56
C MET A 279 20.30 1.30 2.03
N GLU A 280 20.88 1.26 3.23
CA GLU A 280 21.48 2.42 3.91
C GLU A 280 20.54 3.64 3.95
N ASP A 281 19.26 3.40 4.24
CA ASP A 281 18.22 4.44 4.28
C ASP A 281 17.24 4.21 5.44
N GLU A 282 16.49 5.26 5.78
CA GLU A 282 15.57 5.30 6.92
C GLU A 282 14.11 5.41 6.49
N PHE A 283 13.26 4.51 6.99
CA PHE A 283 11.82 4.61 6.85
C PHE A 283 11.26 5.53 7.94
N TYR A 284 10.51 6.56 7.54
CA TYR A 284 9.80 7.45 8.45
C TYR A 284 8.39 7.72 7.92
N TYR A 285 7.37 7.22 8.61
CA TYR A 285 6.01 7.11 8.05
C TYR A 285 5.40 8.45 7.57
N THR A 286 5.58 9.54 8.31
CA THR A 286 5.01 10.86 7.94
C THR A 286 5.71 11.51 6.74
N HIS A 287 6.96 11.13 6.45
CA HIS A 287 7.66 11.56 5.24
C HIS A 287 7.17 10.75 4.03
N ARG A 288 5.94 11.02 3.58
CA ARG A 288 5.24 10.27 2.51
C ARG A 288 6.06 10.04 1.24
N ALA A 289 6.86 11.03 0.81
CA ALA A 289 7.75 10.89 -0.35
C ALA A 289 8.91 9.88 -0.15
N ALA A 290 9.27 9.59 1.10
CA ALA A 290 10.20 8.54 1.48
C ALA A 290 9.48 7.22 1.77
N SER A 291 8.43 7.24 2.61
CA SER A 291 7.73 6.04 3.09
C SER A 291 6.91 5.32 2.01
N MET A 292 6.37 6.02 1.00
CA MET A 292 5.64 5.42 -0.11
C MET A 292 6.55 4.97 -1.28
N GLN A 293 7.85 4.79 -1.05
CA GLN A 293 8.72 4.15 -2.05
C GLN A 293 8.55 2.63 -1.98
N ALA A 294 8.25 1.99 -3.11
CA ALA A 294 8.00 0.54 -3.22
C ALA A 294 9.09 -0.35 -2.57
N LYS A 295 10.34 0.12 -2.48
CA LYS A 295 11.49 -0.56 -1.85
C LYS A 295 11.26 -0.98 -0.39
N TRP A 296 10.34 -0.32 0.31
CA TRP A 296 10.00 -0.65 1.70
C TRP A 296 8.99 -1.79 1.82
N TRP A 297 8.17 -2.03 0.79
CA TRP A 297 6.95 -2.82 0.88
C TRP A 297 7.15 -4.18 0.20
N ASN A 298 7.61 -5.17 0.98
CA ASN A 298 8.15 -6.42 0.45
C ASN A 298 7.09 -7.52 0.22
N ALA A 299 5.80 -7.18 0.25
CA ALA A 299 4.70 -8.13 0.17
C ALA A 299 3.58 -7.69 -0.79
N GLU A 300 2.86 -8.66 -1.34
CA GLU A 300 1.66 -8.44 -2.16
C GLU A 300 0.45 -8.12 -1.25
N PRO A 301 -0.14 -6.91 -1.33
CA PRO A 301 -1.35 -6.56 -0.60
C PRO A 301 -2.62 -7.08 -1.29
N LEU A 302 -3.70 -7.16 -0.52
CA LEU A 302 -5.01 -7.68 -0.91
C LEU A 302 -5.60 -7.04 -2.16
N TRP A 303 -5.40 -5.73 -2.38
CA TRP A 303 -5.85 -5.09 -3.61
C TRP A 303 -5.11 -5.59 -4.85
N MET A 304 -3.81 -5.86 -4.75
CA MET A 304 -3.04 -6.49 -5.83
C MET A 304 -3.51 -7.95 -6.04
N THR A 305 -3.73 -8.72 -4.97
CA THR A 305 -4.26 -10.09 -5.06
C THR A 305 -5.64 -10.13 -5.74
N ALA A 306 -6.48 -9.13 -5.50
CA ALA A 306 -7.78 -8.98 -6.14
C ALA A 306 -7.64 -8.62 -7.63
N GLU A 307 -6.90 -7.55 -7.96
CA GLU A 307 -6.74 -7.06 -9.34
C GLU A 307 -6.06 -8.12 -10.24
N ASN A 308 -5.04 -8.81 -9.73
CA ASN A 308 -4.37 -9.94 -10.40
C ASN A 308 -5.33 -11.09 -10.76
N GLN A 309 -6.49 -11.17 -10.09
CA GLN A 309 -7.53 -12.19 -10.30
C GLN A 309 -8.80 -11.61 -10.95
N GLY A 310 -8.74 -10.37 -11.46
CA GLY A 310 -9.84 -9.70 -12.15
C GLY A 310 -10.94 -9.17 -11.23
N VAL A 311 -10.63 -9.00 -9.95
CA VAL A 311 -11.53 -8.44 -8.92
C VAL A 311 -11.08 -7.02 -8.62
N LYS A 312 -11.93 -6.05 -8.95
CA LYS A 312 -11.59 -4.62 -8.87
C LYS A 312 -11.56 -4.13 -7.44
N ALA A 313 -10.52 -3.37 -7.10
CA ALA A 313 -10.29 -2.78 -5.79
C ALA A 313 -10.48 -1.25 -5.81
N ALA A 314 -11.06 -0.72 -4.74
CA ALA A 314 -11.11 0.70 -4.43
C ALA A 314 -10.55 0.94 -3.04
N ILE A 315 -9.45 1.69 -2.94
CA ILE A 315 -8.70 1.88 -1.70
C ILE A 315 -8.73 3.35 -1.32
N HIS A 316 -9.38 3.64 -0.20
CA HIS A 316 -9.59 4.97 0.34
C HIS A 316 -8.69 5.18 1.56
N MET A 317 -7.52 5.80 1.32
CA MET A 317 -6.54 6.22 2.34
C MET A 317 -5.84 5.11 3.15
N TRP A 318 -5.82 3.85 2.71
CA TRP A 318 -5.22 2.75 3.48
C TRP A 318 -3.67 2.86 3.55
N PRO A 319 -3.02 2.65 4.71
CA PRO A 319 -1.55 2.69 4.81
C PRO A 319 -0.85 1.73 3.84
N GLY A 320 0.08 2.25 3.04
CA GLY A 320 0.81 1.50 1.99
C GLY A 320 0.10 1.38 0.64
N SER A 321 -1.14 1.86 0.51
CA SER A 321 -1.86 1.83 -0.79
C SER A 321 -1.26 2.75 -1.85
N GLU A 322 -0.51 3.78 -1.44
CA GLU A 322 0.20 4.69 -2.33
C GLU A 322 1.64 4.27 -2.66
N ALA A 323 2.07 3.09 -2.20
CA ALA A 323 3.46 2.65 -2.36
C ALA A 323 3.81 2.09 -3.75
N HIS A 324 2.84 2.06 -4.68
CA HIS A 324 3.00 1.59 -6.07
C HIS A 324 3.73 0.24 -6.18
N ILE A 325 3.34 -0.69 -5.31
CA ILE A 325 3.96 -2.00 -5.12
C ILE A 325 3.75 -2.84 -6.39
N GLY A 326 4.78 -3.56 -6.84
CA GLY A 326 4.66 -4.61 -7.87
C GLY A 326 4.18 -4.18 -9.27
N GLY A 327 3.90 -2.90 -9.50
CA GLY A 327 3.34 -2.39 -10.76
C GLY A 327 1.87 -2.73 -10.99
N VAL A 328 1.12 -3.06 -9.92
CA VAL A 328 -0.33 -3.35 -9.96
C VAL A 328 -1.06 -2.41 -9.02
N GLU A 329 -1.76 -1.45 -9.60
CA GLU A 329 -2.54 -0.45 -8.88
C GLU A 329 -3.99 -0.92 -8.65
N PRO A 330 -4.64 -0.53 -7.54
CA PRO A 330 -6.09 -0.69 -7.40
C PRO A 330 -6.83 0.18 -8.43
N THR A 331 -7.96 -0.30 -8.95
CA THR A 331 -8.80 0.43 -9.93
C THR A 331 -9.16 1.84 -9.46
N PHE A 332 -9.37 2.03 -8.15
CA PHE A 332 -9.54 3.36 -7.54
C PHE A 332 -8.60 3.52 -6.35
N LEU A 333 -7.89 4.65 -6.29
CA LEU A 333 -6.99 5.00 -5.19
C LEU A 333 -7.26 6.44 -4.74
N ASP A 334 -7.75 6.61 -3.51
CA ASP A 334 -7.82 7.92 -2.87
C ASP A 334 -6.62 8.11 -1.94
N ARG A 335 -5.88 9.19 -2.22
CA ARG A 335 -4.70 9.63 -1.47
C ARG A 335 -5.04 9.98 -0.02
N TYR A 336 -4.11 9.72 0.91
CA TYR A 336 -4.27 10.09 2.31
C TYR A 336 -4.51 11.59 2.50
N ASN A 337 -5.62 11.90 3.19
CA ASN A 337 -6.03 13.24 3.63
C ASN A 337 -6.58 13.16 5.06
N GLY A 338 -5.74 13.49 6.06
CA GLY A 338 -6.13 13.44 7.48
C GLY A 338 -7.31 14.35 7.84
N SER A 339 -7.51 15.44 7.09
CA SER A 339 -8.54 16.45 7.31
C SER A 339 -9.88 16.13 6.60
N GLU A 340 -10.05 14.90 6.09
CA GLU A 340 -11.30 14.50 5.45
C GLU A 340 -12.41 14.22 6.46
N ALA A 341 -13.50 15.00 6.37
CA ALA A 341 -14.69 14.83 7.21
C ALA A 341 -15.31 13.44 7.06
N LEU A 342 -15.65 12.81 8.19
CA LEU A 342 -16.23 11.47 8.30
C LEU A 342 -17.41 11.20 7.34
N SER A 343 -18.28 12.18 7.08
CA SER A 343 -19.42 11.99 6.16
C SER A 343 -18.98 11.75 4.72
N ARG A 344 -17.91 12.42 4.24
CA ARG A 344 -17.40 12.23 2.87
C ARG A 344 -16.91 10.81 2.63
N LYS A 345 -16.40 10.14 3.67
CA LYS A 345 -16.01 8.72 3.62
C LYS A 345 -17.21 7.82 3.35
N VAL A 346 -18.37 8.12 3.95
CA VAL A 346 -19.64 7.41 3.66
C VAL A 346 -20.07 7.68 2.23
N ASP A 347 -20.12 8.95 1.82
CA ASP A 347 -20.51 9.37 0.47
C ASP A 347 -19.61 8.72 -0.60
N ARG A 348 -18.30 8.61 -0.33
CA ARG A 348 -17.32 7.97 -1.20
C ARG A 348 -17.54 6.46 -1.32
N ILE A 349 -17.72 5.76 -0.20
CA ILE A 349 -18.00 4.30 -0.21
C ILE A 349 -19.32 4.01 -0.93
N LEU A 350 -20.39 4.76 -0.63
CA LEU A 350 -21.69 4.57 -1.28
C LEU A 350 -21.64 4.93 -2.77
N GLY A 351 -20.96 6.02 -3.14
CA GLY A 351 -20.76 6.40 -4.54
C GLY A 351 -19.97 5.37 -5.35
N LEU A 352 -19.00 4.68 -4.73
CA LEU A 352 -18.30 3.55 -5.35
C LEU A 352 -19.22 2.33 -5.57
N LEU A 353 -20.19 2.09 -4.68
CA LEU A 353 -21.20 1.04 -4.84
C LEU A 353 -22.27 1.41 -5.88
N ASP A 354 -22.53 2.69 -6.10
CA ASP A 354 -23.50 3.19 -7.10
C ASP A 354 -22.97 3.17 -8.54
N LEU A 355 -21.65 2.97 -8.74
CA LEU A 355 -21.07 2.74 -10.06
C LEU A 355 -21.74 1.55 -10.78
N PRO A 356 -21.81 1.54 -12.13
CA PRO A 356 -22.42 0.44 -12.88
C PRO A 356 -21.66 -0.89 -12.70
N GLY A 357 -22.37 -2.02 -12.66
CA GLY A 357 -21.77 -3.34 -12.55
C GLY A 357 -21.28 -3.90 -13.89
N VAL A 358 -21.25 -5.23 -14.01
CA VAL A 358 -20.86 -5.92 -15.26
C VAL A 358 -21.91 -5.82 -16.37
N GLU A 359 -23.11 -5.33 -16.04
CA GLU A 359 -24.22 -5.06 -16.94
C GLU A 359 -23.96 -3.91 -17.93
N ASP A 360 -23.08 -2.95 -17.60
CA ASP A 360 -22.69 -1.84 -18.48
C ASP A 360 -21.16 -1.80 -18.67
N ALA A 361 -20.72 -2.36 -19.81
CA ALA A 361 -19.32 -2.41 -20.19
C ALA A 361 -18.76 -1.07 -20.74
N THR A 362 -19.54 0.01 -20.76
CA THR A 362 -19.11 1.32 -21.31
C THR A 362 -18.49 2.25 -20.26
N GLN A 363 -18.61 1.92 -18.97
CA GLN A 363 -18.19 2.76 -17.85
C GLN A 363 -17.18 2.05 -16.92
N ALA A 364 -16.59 2.80 -15.99
CA ALA A 364 -15.72 2.25 -14.96
C ALA A 364 -16.52 1.33 -14.02
N SER A 365 -16.47 0.01 -14.26
CA SER A 365 -17.33 -0.90 -13.50
C SER A 365 -16.99 -0.94 -12.00
N ARG A 366 -18.05 -1.07 -11.20
CA ARG A 366 -18.10 -1.15 -9.74
C ARG A 366 -16.98 -2.04 -9.14
N PRO A 367 -16.26 -1.57 -8.11
CA PRO A 367 -15.30 -2.38 -7.36
C PRO A 367 -16.03 -3.47 -6.56
N GLN A 368 -15.35 -4.60 -6.36
CA GLN A 368 -15.80 -5.66 -5.46
C GLN A 368 -15.11 -5.57 -4.10
N PHE A 369 -13.85 -5.15 -4.05
CA PHE A 369 -13.15 -4.87 -2.80
C PHE A 369 -13.12 -3.37 -2.56
N ILE A 370 -13.63 -2.91 -1.41
CA ILE A 370 -13.52 -1.52 -0.97
C ILE A 370 -12.81 -1.53 0.38
N ALA A 371 -11.69 -0.82 0.50
CA ALA A 371 -10.99 -0.63 1.78
C ALA A 371 -11.01 0.86 2.16
N ALA A 372 -11.34 1.18 3.41
CA ALA A 372 -11.39 2.56 3.90
C ALA A 372 -10.74 2.71 5.28
N TYR A 373 -10.02 3.82 5.46
CA TYR A 373 -9.27 4.12 6.68
C TYR A 373 -9.81 5.37 7.41
N VAL A 374 -9.89 5.28 8.74
CA VAL A 374 -10.48 6.26 9.64
C VAL A 374 -9.52 6.56 10.81
N PRO A 375 -8.67 7.60 10.72
CA PRO A 375 -7.61 7.89 11.71
C PRO A 375 -8.08 8.55 13.03
N HIS A 376 -9.38 8.80 13.18
CA HIS A 376 -9.86 9.83 14.12
C HIS A 376 -9.75 9.44 15.60
N VAL A 377 -9.97 8.16 15.94
CA VAL A 377 -9.98 7.70 17.34
C VAL A 377 -8.56 7.62 17.89
N ASP A 378 -7.60 7.16 17.09
CA ASP A 378 -6.18 7.20 17.40
C ASP A 378 -5.66 8.63 17.61
N ALA A 379 -5.92 9.55 16.66
CA ALA A 379 -5.45 10.93 16.73
C ALA A 379 -5.93 11.66 18.00
N ASP A 380 -7.23 11.58 18.32
CA ASP A 380 -7.76 12.14 19.57
C ASP A 380 -7.30 11.35 20.80
N GLY A 381 -7.05 10.05 20.66
CA GLY A 381 -6.47 9.18 21.70
C GLY A 381 -5.06 9.61 22.09
N HIS A 382 -4.21 9.94 21.12
CA HIS A 382 -2.89 10.53 21.35
C HIS A 382 -2.99 11.93 21.98
N LEU A 383 -3.83 12.81 21.43
CA LEU A 383 -3.89 14.22 21.84
C LEU A 383 -4.48 14.41 23.25
N TYR A 384 -5.56 13.70 23.57
CA TYR A 384 -6.33 13.89 24.80
C TYR A 384 -6.25 12.71 25.78
N GLY A 385 -5.87 11.52 25.32
CA GLY A 385 -5.84 10.27 26.09
C GLY A 385 -7.12 9.43 25.89
N PRO A 386 -7.03 8.08 25.89
CA PRO A 386 -8.11 7.18 25.48
C PRO A 386 -9.37 7.21 26.37
N ASN A 387 -9.31 7.86 27.54
CA ASN A 387 -10.44 7.99 28.49
C ASN A 387 -10.98 9.43 28.58
N SER A 388 -10.52 10.33 27.70
CA SER A 388 -10.93 11.74 27.65
C SER A 388 -12.38 11.95 27.19
N THR A 389 -12.92 13.16 27.37
CA THR A 389 -14.28 13.51 26.88
C THR A 389 -14.28 13.66 25.36
N GLU A 390 -13.16 14.14 24.83
CA GLU A 390 -12.86 14.40 23.44
C GLU A 390 -12.85 13.09 22.64
N THR A 391 -12.05 12.10 23.07
CA THR A 391 -12.02 10.75 22.48
C THR A 391 -13.38 10.07 22.58
N ARG A 392 -14.12 10.22 23.70
CA ARG A 392 -15.51 9.70 23.82
C ARG A 392 -16.45 10.34 22.80
N SER A 393 -16.34 11.65 22.56
CA SER A 393 -17.08 12.35 21.51
C SER A 393 -16.75 11.77 20.12
N THR A 394 -15.47 11.51 19.86
CA THR A 394 -15.01 11.06 18.54
C THR A 394 -15.34 9.59 18.27
N ILE A 395 -15.34 8.72 19.28
CA ILE A 395 -15.93 7.38 19.20
C ILE A 395 -17.40 7.47 18.76
N ALA A 396 -18.19 8.36 19.37
CA ALA A 396 -19.61 8.53 19.00
C ALA A 396 -19.78 9.11 17.58
N LYS A 397 -18.90 10.02 17.13
CA LYS A 397 -18.89 10.53 15.74
C LYS A 397 -18.56 9.43 14.72
N VAL A 398 -17.60 8.55 15.04
CA VAL A 398 -17.23 7.41 14.19
C VAL A 398 -18.36 6.37 14.14
N ASP A 399 -19.02 6.07 15.26
CA ASP A 399 -20.22 5.23 15.25
C ASP A 399 -21.37 5.84 14.44
N THR A 400 -21.57 7.16 14.54
CA THR A 400 -22.55 7.90 13.70
C THR A 400 -22.24 7.79 12.20
N MET A 401 -20.95 7.83 11.83
CA MET A 401 -20.50 7.63 10.45
C MET A 401 -20.80 6.21 9.95
N LEU A 402 -20.58 5.19 10.79
CA LEU A 402 -20.96 3.81 10.48
C LEU A 402 -22.48 3.62 10.41
N ALA A 403 -23.26 4.30 11.25
CA ALA A 403 -24.72 4.31 11.17
C ALA A 403 -25.19 4.85 9.81
N GLY A 404 -24.58 5.94 9.33
CA GLY A 404 -24.84 6.51 8.01
C GLY A 404 -24.53 5.54 6.87
N LEU A 405 -23.41 4.81 6.95
CA LEU A 405 -23.08 3.76 5.98
C LEU A 405 -24.09 2.61 5.99
N LEU A 406 -24.44 2.09 7.17
CA LEU A 406 -25.40 0.98 7.31
C LEU A 406 -26.80 1.38 6.79
N ALA A 407 -27.25 2.60 7.06
CA ALA A 407 -28.47 3.16 6.50
C ALA A 407 -28.38 3.28 4.97
N GLY A 408 -27.29 3.83 4.44
CA GLY A 408 -27.08 3.97 2.99
C GLY A 408 -27.00 2.63 2.24
N LEU A 409 -26.53 1.56 2.89
CA LEU A 409 -26.60 0.19 2.38
C LEU A 409 -28.04 -0.36 2.41
N GLN A 410 -28.80 -0.08 3.48
CA GLN A 410 -30.21 -0.49 3.60
C GLN A 410 -31.08 0.18 2.54
N ASP A 411 -30.93 1.49 2.32
CA ASP A 411 -31.68 2.26 1.30
C ASP A 411 -31.44 1.73 -0.13
N ARG A 412 -30.29 1.09 -0.36
CA ARG A 412 -29.90 0.47 -1.64
C ARG A 412 -30.24 -1.02 -1.73
N ASN A 413 -30.92 -1.59 -0.74
CA ASN A 413 -31.18 -3.03 -0.57
C ASN A 413 -29.89 -3.90 -0.57
N LEU A 414 -28.77 -3.38 -0.08
CA LEU A 414 -27.46 -4.06 -0.11
C LEU A 414 -27.11 -4.84 1.16
N THR A 415 -27.94 -4.74 2.21
CA THR A 415 -27.69 -5.33 3.53
C THR A 415 -27.40 -6.84 3.51
N GLU A 416 -28.06 -7.58 2.62
CA GLU A 416 -27.92 -9.05 2.47
C GLU A 416 -27.10 -9.43 1.22
N ILE A 417 -26.36 -8.47 0.65
CA ILE A 417 -25.65 -8.57 -0.63
C ILE A 417 -24.16 -8.24 -0.48
N VAL A 418 -23.85 -7.18 0.25
CA VAL A 418 -22.49 -6.70 0.49
C VAL A 418 -22.02 -7.19 1.85
N ASN A 419 -20.78 -7.69 1.92
CA ASN A 419 -20.13 -7.95 3.19
C ASN A 419 -19.55 -6.67 3.77
N VAL A 420 -19.80 -6.41 5.05
CA VAL A 420 -19.17 -5.33 5.83
C VAL A 420 -18.27 -5.98 6.87
N VAL A 421 -17.00 -5.58 6.88
CA VAL A 421 -16.01 -5.99 7.87
C VAL A 421 -15.40 -4.74 8.49
N ILE A 422 -15.60 -4.56 9.79
CA ILE A 422 -15.00 -3.49 10.58
C ILE A 422 -13.84 -4.10 11.38
N VAL A 423 -12.68 -3.44 11.35
CA VAL A 423 -11.49 -3.82 12.11
C VAL A 423 -10.91 -2.61 12.83
N SER A 424 -10.05 -2.87 13.80
CA SER A 424 -8.97 -1.95 14.15
C SER A 424 -7.63 -2.68 14.06
N ASP A 425 -6.56 -1.90 14.06
CA ASP A 425 -5.19 -2.35 13.89
C ASP A 425 -4.45 -2.46 15.24
N HIS A 426 -4.81 -1.64 16.23
CA HIS A 426 -4.39 -1.75 17.63
C HIS A 426 -5.36 -1.05 18.60
N GLY A 427 -5.10 -1.21 19.90
CA GLY A 427 -5.69 -0.41 20.97
C GLY A 427 -4.85 0.82 21.34
N MET A 428 -4.99 1.30 22.59
CA MET A 428 -4.35 2.52 23.11
C MET A 428 -4.22 2.45 24.65
N ALA A 429 -3.15 2.97 25.26
CA ALA A 429 -2.97 3.05 26.71
C ALA A 429 -2.67 4.48 27.17
N SER A 430 -3.09 4.84 28.38
CA SER A 430 -2.87 6.19 28.94
C SER A 430 -1.45 6.37 29.49
N THR A 431 -0.76 7.43 29.07
CA THR A 431 0.56 7.84 29.59
C THR A 431 0.44 8.85 30.73
N ALA A 432 1.55 9.17 31.39
CA ALA A 432 1.68 10.31 32.30
C ALA A 432 3.17 10.63 32.51
N THR A 433 3.49 11.84 32.96
CA THR A 433 4.87 12.30 33.21
C THR A 433 5.58 11.41 34.25
N GLU A 434 4.86 10.85 35.24
CA GLU A 434 5.42 9.96 36.28
C GLU A 434 5.73 8.54 35.77
N ARG A 435 5.31 8.20 34.55
CA ARG A 435 5.53 6.89 33.91
C ARG A 435 6.44 6.98 32.67
N LEU A 436 7.35 7.95 32.69
CA LEU A 436 8.42 8.07 31.70
C LEU A 436 9.70 7.43 32.21
N VAL A 437 10.45 6.79 31.31
CA VAL A 437 11.82 6.36 31.56
C VAL A 437 12.76 7.07 30.60
N GLN A 438 13.80 7.67 31.17
CA GLN A 438 14.84 8.39 30.44
C GLN A 438 15.83 7.37 29.83
N LEU A 439 16.01 7.37 28.50
CA LEU A 439 16.88 6.38 27.84
C LEU A 439 18.35 6.52 28.26
N GLU A 440 18.81 7.74 28.49
CA GLU A 440 20.14 8.08 29.00
C GLU A 440 20.45 7.51 30.38
N ASP A 441 19.42 7.21 31.18
CA ASP A 441 19.57 6.64 32.52
C ASP A 441 19.71 5.10 32.47
N LEU A 442 19.55 4.50 31.28
CA LEU A 442 19.68 3.07 31.02
C LEU A 442 21.00 2.71 30.32
N ILE A 443 21.47 3.55 29.40
CA ILE A 443 22.59 3.26 28.50
C ILE A 443 23.41 4.50 28.14
N ASP A 444 24.67 4.27 27.74
CA ASP A 444 25.50 5.30 27.13
C ASP A 444 25.14 5.49 25.64
N LEU A 445 24.33 6.52 25.36
CA LEU A 445 23.96 6.91 23.98
C LEU A 445 25.15 7.27 23.10
N SER A 446 26.34 7.57 23.64
CA SER A 446 27.53 7.80 22.82
C SER A 446 27.98 6.54 22.05
N LEU A 447 27.53 5.35 22.47
CA LEU A 447 27.75 4.07 21.80
C LEU A 447 26.69 3.73 20.73
N VAL A 448 25.57 4.47 20.69
CA VAL A 448 24.42 4.21 19.79
C VAL A 448 24.55 5.05 18.52
N ALA A 449 24.40 4.42 17.36
CA ALA A 449 24.39 5.10 16.05
C ALA A 449 22.99 5.53 15.62
N ARG A 450 21.99 4.69 15.86
CA ARG A 450 20.58 4.91 15.48
C ARG A 450 19.64 4.30 16.51
N ILE A 451 18.45 4.89 16.62
CA ILE A 451 17.35 4.43 17.46
C ILE A 451 16.15 4.19 16.54
N ASP A 452 15.70 2.94 16.44
CA ASP A 452 14.53 2.53 15.66
C ASP A 452 13.27 2.48 16.54
N GLY A 453 12.10 2.74 15.96
CA GLY A 453 10.80 2.54 16.61
C GLY A 453 10.47 3.54 17.73
N TRP A 454 9.19 3.55 18.11
CA TRP A 454 8.61 4.22 19.28
C TRP A 454 7.26 3.57 19.58
N PRO A 455 6.81 3.39 20.84
CA PRO A 455 7.46 3.76 22.11
C PRO A 455 8.55 2.78 22.57
N LEU A 456 8.62 1.60 21.97
CA LEU A 456 9.76 0.68 22.07
C LEU A 456 10.96 1.24 21.31
N ARG A 457 12.17 1.11 21.86
CA ARG A 457 13.42 1.62 21.25
C ARG A 457 14.33 0.47 20.82
N GLY A 458 14.57 0.37 19.52
CA GLY A 458 15.54 -0.53 18.89
C GLY A 458 16.90 0.14 18.80
N LEU A 459 17.90 -0.39 19.48
CA LEU A 459 19.21 0.22 19.61
C LEU A 459 20.19 -0.38 18.59
N ARG A 460 20.73 0.48 17.71
CA ARG A 460 21.80 0.09 16.77
C ARG A 460 23.14 0.66 17.23
N PRO A 461 24.12 -0.17 17.62
CA PRO A 461 25.43 0.31 18.09
C PRO A 461 26.27 0.91 16.95
N LYS A 462 27.18 1.82 17.29
CA LYS A 462 28.16 2.40 16.34
C LYS A 462 29.16 1.38 15.81
N ARG A 463 29.53 0.40 16.63
CA ARG A 463 30.45 -0.68 16.26
C ARG A 463 29.92 -2.01 16.80
N PRO A 464 30.15 -3.15 16.12
CA PRO A 464 29.65 -4.45 16.58
C PRO A 464 30.06 -4.81 18.01
N GLU A 465 31.25 -4.40 18.45
CA GLU A 465 31.74 -4.63 19.82
C GLU A 465 30.94 -3.87 20.89
N ASP A 466 30.30 -2.75 20.55
CA ASP A 466 29.55 -1.93 21.51
C ASP A 466 28.22 -2.60 21.90
N LEU A 467 27.71 -3.55 21.11
CA LEU A 467 26.48 -4.30 21.40
C LEU A 467 26.56 -5.01 22.75
N ALA A 468 27.68 -5.67 23.04
CA ALA A 468 27.90 -6.36 24.30
C ALA A 468 28.02 -5.38 25.47
N VAL A 469 28.53 -4.17 25.26
CA VAL A 469 28.61 -3.14 26.29
C VAL A 469 27.21 -2.63 26.64
N LEU A 470 26.40 -2.29 25.63
CA LEU A 470 25.01 -1.87 25.80
C LEU A 470 24.15 -2.95 26.48
N GLN A 471 24.31 -4.23 26.09
CA GLN A 471 23.61 -5.34 26.75
C GLN A 471 23.98 -5.44 28.23
N ASN A 472 25.27 -5.39 28.58
CA ASN A 472 25.71 -5.43 29.98
C ASN A 472 25.21 -4.22 30.80
N GLN A 473 25.12 -3.03 30.20
CA GLN A 473 24.52 -1.85 30.82
C GLN A 473 23.06 -2.11 31.16
N LEU A 474 22.25 -2.55 30.17
CA LEU A 474 20.84 -2.87 30.36
C LEU A 474 20.62 -3.97 31.41
N GLU A 475 21.39 -5.06 31.36
CA GLU A 475 21.31 -6.14 32.36
C GLU A 475 21.62 -5.65 33.78
N SER A 476 22.50 -4.65 33.94
CA SER A 476 22.83 -4.07 35.25
C SER A 476 21.73 -3.17 35.84
N VAL A 477 20.96 -2.47 35.00
CA VAL A 477 19.84 -1.61 35.42
C VAL A 477 18.49 -2.32 35.44
N ALA A 478 18.36 -3.46 34.74
CA ALA A 478 17.11 -4.20 34.59
C ALA A 478 16.38 -4.54 35.90
N PRO A 479 17.03 -4.88 37.03
CA PRO A 479 16.33 -5.09 38.30
C PRO A 479 15.52 -3.86 38.75
N ASN A 480 16.08 -2.65 38.58
CA ASN A 480 15.46 -1.40 39.01
C ASN A 480 14.25 -1.03 38.14
N PHE A 481 14.34 -1.27 36.83
CA PHE A 481 13.30 -0.94 35.85
C PHE A 481 12.36 -2.09 35.49
N SER A 482 12.46 -3.25 36.15
CA SER A 482 11.64 -4.46 35.91
C SER A 482 10.12 -4.26 36.00
N HIS A 483 9.68 -3.18 36.66
CA HIS A 483 8.27 -2.77 36.77
C HIS A 483 7.78 -1.93 35.56
N ALA A 484 8.70 -1.36 34.77
CA ALA A 484 8.43 -0.40 33.70
C ALA A 484 8.88 -0.91 32.31
N LEU A 485 9.95 -1.69 32.24
CA LEU A 485 10.63 -2.09 31.00
C LEU A 485 10.92 -3.59 30.93
N GLU A 486 11.08 -4.07 29.71
CA GLU A 486 11.63 -5.39 29.34
C GLU A 486 12.70 -5.20 28.26
N PHE A 487 13.72 -6.07 28.25
CA PHE A 487 14.88 -5.94 27.38
C PHE A 487 15.13 -7.24 26.62
N TYR A 488 15.33 -7.15 25.31
CA TYR A 488 15.53 -8.31 24.46
C TYR A 488 16.62 -8.05 23.41
N THR A 489 17.54 -8.99 23.24
CA THR A 489 18.29 -9.09 21.98
C THR A 489 17.35 -9.59 20.88
N ARG A 490 17.64 -9.28 19.62
CA ARG A 490 16.87 -9.79 18.47
C ARG A 490 16.76 -11.31 18.51
N GLU A 491 17.84 -11.99 18.90
CA GLU A 491 17.89 -13.44 19.00
C GLU A 491 17.09 -14.00 20.18
N GLY A 492 16.97 -13.24 21.28
CA GLY A 492 16.22 -13.58 22.50
C GLY A 492 14.77 -13.08 22.52
N MET A 493 14.30 -12.43 21.45
CA MET A 493 12.92 -11.94 21.33
C MET A 493 11.89 -13.10 21.49
N PRO A 494 10.78 -12.91 22.23
CA PRO A 494 9.75 -13.94 22.39
C PRO A 494 9.20 -14.44 21.05
N GLU A 495 9.15 -15.76 20.86
CA GLU A 495 8.70 -16.38 19.58
C GLU A 495 7.29 -15.92 19.18
N ARG A 496 6.38 -15.75 20.15
CA ARG A 496 5.01 -15.24 19.95
C ARG A 496 4.93 -13.86 19.29
N TYR A 497 5.98 -13.03 19.37
CA TYR A 497 5.99 -11.72 18.73
C TYR A 497 6.22 -11.80 17.22
N HIS A 498 6.81 -12.88 16.69
CA HIS A 498 7.22 -12.99 15.29
C HIS A 498 7.96 -11.72 14.80
N PHE A 499 8.94 -11.30 15.61
CA PHE A 499 9.65 -10.03 15.47
C PHE A 499 11.16 -10.20 15.62
N LYS A 500 11.74 -11.07 14.77
CA LYS A 500 13.15 -11.46 14.81
C LYS A 500 13.78 -11.65 13.44
N ASN A 501 13.04 -12.20 12.48
CA ASN A 501 13.56 -12.71 11.21
C ASN A 501 13.63 -11.62 10.12
N ASN A 502 14.14 -10.43 10.45
CA ASN A 502 14.34 -9.33 9.52
C ASN A 502 15.52 -8.43 9.97
N ASP A 503 16.35 -7.94 9.04
CA ASP A 503 17.51 -7.10 9.37
C ASP A 503 17.15 -5.62 9.62
N ARG A 504 15.95 -5.20 9.24
CA ARG A 504 15.33 -3.93 9.66
C ARG A 504 15.01 -3.88 11.17
N ILE A 505 14.99 -5.03 11.84
CA ILE A 505 14.82 -5.12 13.30
C ILE A 505 16.18 -4.91 13.97
N ALA A 506 16.26 -3.95 14.89
CA ALA A 506 17.48 -3.66 15.65
C ALA A 506 17.99 -4.87 16.45
N PRO A 507 19.31 -5.00 16.70
CA PRO A 507 19.89 -6.14 17.41
C PRO A 507 19.54 -6.17 18.91
N LEU A 508 19.13 -5.06 19.50
CA LEU A 508 18.80 -4.90 20.92
C LEU A 508 17.59 -4.00 21.05
N TRP A 509 16.63 -4.37 21.90
CA TRP A 509 15.37 -3.64 22.10
C TRP A 509 15.10 -3.37 23.57
N VAL A 510 14.65 -2.15 23.84
CA VAL A 510 14.02 -1.73 25.10
C VAL A 510 12.53 -1.59 24.84
N ILE A 511 11.72 -2.44 25.49
CA ILE A 511 10.26 -2.47 25.33
C ILE A 511 9.62 -1.96 26.62
N PRO A 512 8.89 -0.84 26.61
CA PRO A 512 8.14 -0.41 27.78
C PRO A 512 6.93 -1.32 28.01
N LYS A 513 6.54 -1.46 29.27
CA LYS A 513 5.25 -2.05 29.66
C LYS A 513 4.14 -1.05 29.38
N ALA A 514 2.92 -1.54 29.14
CA ALA A 514 1.79 -0.68 28.81
C ALA A 514 1.61 0.44 29.84
N GLY A 515 1.35 1.66 29.37
CA GLY A 515 1.21 2.86 30.20
C GLY A 515 2.53 3.50 30.65
N TRP A 516 3.69 2.90 30.36
CA TRP A 516 5.01 3.53 30.44
C TRP A 516 5.48 3.99 29.07
N ALA A 517 6.38 4.98 29.01
CA ALA A 517 7.01 5.40 27.76
C ALA A 517 8.51 5.65 27.94
N ILE A 518 9.26 5.54 26.85
CA ILE A 518 10.70 5.87 26.82
C ILE A 518 10.85 7.22 26.14
N VAL A 519 11.66 8.09 26.73
CA VAL A 519 11.98 9.42 26.22
C VAL A 519 13.49 9.68 26.24
N GLU A 520 13.94 10.53 25.32
CA GLU A 520 15.29 11.03 25.20
C GLU A 520 15.37 12.44 25.81
N ARG A 521 16.43 12.72 26.56
CA ARG A 521 16.56 13.92 27.40
C ARG A 521 16.63 15.22 26.58
N PRO A 522 17.19 15.25 25.36
CA PRO A 522 17.10 16.40 24.46
C PRO A 522 15.67 16.75 24.02
N ASP A 523 14.77 15.76 23.94
CA ASP A 523 13.38 15.94 23.52
C ASP A 523 12.45 16.24 24.70
N PHE A 524 12.60 15.51 25.81
CA PHE A 524 11.81 15.71 27.02
C PHE A 524 12.57 15.18 28.26
N ASP A 525 12.96 16.08 29.18
CA ASP A 525 13.57 15.70 30.47
C ASP A 525 12.47 15.40 31.50
N ALA A 526 12.25 14.12 31.79
CA ALA A 526 11.14 13.67 32.63
C ALA A 526 11.22 14.19 34.07
N GLN A 527 12.42 14.30 34.65
CA GLN A 527 12.59 14.79 36.02
C GLN A 527 12.27 16.28 36.10
N LYS A 528 12.82 17.07 35.17
CA LYS A 528 12.54 18.51 35.09
C LYS A 528 11.06 18.78 34.82
N ALA A 529 10.40 17.93 34.03
CA ALA A 529 8.97 18.05 33.79
C ALA A 529 8.15 17.83 35.07
N LEU A 530 8.49 16.80 35.87
CA LEU A 530 7.86 16.57 37.19
C LEU A 530 8.07 17.76 38.14
N ASP A 531 9.30 18.30 38.20
CA ASP A 531 9.63 19.43 39.09
C ASP A 531 8.87 20.73 38.70
N ASN A 532 8.60 20.93 37.41
CA ASN A 532 7.90 22.11 36.90
C ASN A 532 6.38 21.93 36.74
N GLY A 533 5.85 20.71 36.92
CA GLY A 533 4.44 20.39 36.64
C GLY A 533 4.09 20.35 35.14
N GLU A 534 5.08 20.06 34.29
CA GLU A 534 4.91 19.94 32.84
C GLU A 534 4.28 18.58 32.46
N VAL A 535 3.25 18.62 31.62
CA VAL A 535 2.49 17.43 31.23
C VAL A 535 3.10 16.84 29.95
N TYR A 536 3.48 15.57 30.01
CA TYR A 536 3.94 14.85 28.84
C TYR A 536 2.84 14.71 27.78
N HIS A 537 3.22 14.89 26.51
CA HIS A 537 2.42 14.58 25.35
C HIS A 537 3.20 13.62 24.43
N PRO A 538 2.54 12.62 23.83
CA PRO A 538 1.10 12.41 23.79
C PRO A 538 0.55 11.69 25.03
N LYS A 539 -0.76 11.87 25.28
CA LYS A 539 -1.51 11.35 26.44
C LYS A 539 -2.01 9.91 26.26
N GLY A 540 -2.09 9.46 25.01
CA GLY A 540 -2.24 8.06 24.65
C GLY A 540 -0.99 7.57 23.91
N ILE A 541 -0.60 6.32 24.15
CA ILE A 541 0.42 5.60 23.38
C ILE A 541 -0.05 4.15 23.12
N HIS A 542 0.39 3.59 21.99
CA HIS A 542 0.21 2.19 21.60
C HIS A 542 1.56 1.62 21.12
N GLY A 543 1.63 0.37 20.66
CA GLY A 543 2.89 -0.28 20.25
C GLY A 543 3.48 -1.26 21.25
N TYR A 544 2.84 -1.42 22.41
CA TYR A 544 3.21 -2.39 23.45
C TYR A 544 2.98 -3.85 23.01
N ASP A 545 3.20 -4.78 23.93
CA ASP A 545 2.84 -6.19 23.76
C ASP A 545 1.40 -6.34 23.24
N HIS A 546 1.29 -6.99 22.07
CA HIS A 546 0.04 -7.29 21.37
C HIS A 546 -0.99 -8.10 22.19
N GLU A 547 -0.57 -8.89 23.18
CA GLU A 547 -1.48 -9.64 24.06
C GLU A 547 -1.99 -8.81 25.24
N HIS A 548 -1.43 -7.62 25.49
CA HIS A 548 -1.85 -6.76 26.58
C HIS A 548 -3.30 -6.29 26.36
N PRO A 549 -4.19 -6.32 27.37
CA PRO A 549 -5.59 -5.95 27.22
C PRO A 549 -5.84 -4.57 26.58
N LEU A 550 -4.99 -3.58 26.88
CA LEU A 550 -5.08 -2.24 26.30
C LEU A 550 -4.71 -2.16 24.80
N MET A 551 -4.03 -3.17 24.24
CA MET A 551 -3.67 -3.22 22.81
C MET A 551 -4.68 -4.02 21.96
N ARG A 552 -5.70 -4.63 22.59
CA ARG A 552 -6.72 -5.44 21.91
C ARG A 552 -7.52 -4.60 20.90
N ALA A 553 -7.59 -5.12 19.68
CA ALA A 553 -8.31 -4.55 18.54
C ALA A 553 -9.73 -5.15 18.39
N ILE A 554 -10.53 -4.62 17.48
CA ILE A 554 -11.86 -5.14 17.13
C ILE A 554 -11.84 -5.89 15.78
N PHE A 555 -12.76 -6.84 15.63
CA PHE A 555 -13.16 -7.43 14.35
C PHE A 555 -14.67 -7.67 14.40
N ILE A 556 -15.42 -7.17 13.42
CA ILE A 556 -16.87 -7.37 13.31
C ILE A 556 -17.20 -7.61 11.84
N ALA A 557 -17.82 -8.74 11.51
CA ALA A 557 -18.21 -9.07 10.14
C ALA A 557 -19.71 -9.36 10.01
N ARG A 558 -20.32 -8.91 8.91
CA ARG A 558 -21.69 -9.27 8.51
C ARG A 558 -21.79 -9.32 6.99
N GLY A 559 -22.51 -10.30 6.47
CA GLY A 559 -22.86 -10.38 5.04
C GLY A 559 -22.99 -11.82 4.53
N PRO A 560 -23.36 -12.02 3.26
CA PRO A 560 -23.62 -13.35 2.69
C PRO A 560 -22.42 -14.30 2.68
N ALA A 561 -21.17 -13.80 2.74
CA ALA A 561 -19.97 -14.64 2.87
C ALA A 561 -19.74 -15.15 4.31
N PHE A 562 -20.39 -14.52 5.29
CA PHE A 562 -20.27 -14.84 6.71
C PHE A 562 -21.61 -15.41 7.23
N PRO A 563 -21.99 -16.66 6.91
CA PRO A 563 -23.22 -17.25 7.44
C PRO A 563 -23.10 -17.48 8.95
N HIS A 564 -24.02 -16.90 9.73
CA HIS A 564 -24.03 -16.97 11.19
C HIS A 564 -25.47 -16.92 11.73
N GLU A 565 -25.66 -17.43 12.95
CA GLU A 565 -26.84 -17.08 13.76
C GLU A 565 -26.62 -15.67 14.35
N PRO A 566 -27.65 -14.80 14.49
CA PRO A 566 -27.48 -13.48 15.08
C PRO A 566 -26.74 -13.52 16.43
N ASN A 567 -25.91 -12.51 16.69
CA ASN A 567 -25.11 -12.38 17.92
C ASN A 567 -24.00 -13.45 18.09
N SER A 568 -23.51 -14.04 16.98
CA SER A 568 -22.52 -15.13 17.00
C SER A 568 -21.13 -14.68 17.45
N ARG A 569 -20.57 -15.40 18.43
CA ARG A 569 -19.24 -15.17 19.01
C ARG A 569 -18.20 -16.15 18.45
N LEU A 570 -17.03 -15.64 18.07
CA LEU A 570 -15.87 -16.40 17.62
C LEU A 570 -14.82 -16.57 18.73
N GLU A 571 -13.92 -17.53 18.53
CA GLU A 571 -12.63 -17.55 19.25
C GLU A 571 -11.80 -16.31 18.92
N VAL A 572 -10.96 -15.90 19.87
CA VAL A 572 -9.97 -14.84 19.68
C VAL A 572 -8.92 -15.29 18.64
N PHE A 573 -8.56 -14.39 17.73
CA PHE A 573 -7.53 -14.62 16.72
C PHE A 573 -6.67 -13.38 16.46
N GLN A 574 -5.50 -13.57 15.84
CA GLN A 574 -4.61 -12.49 15.42
C GLN A 574 -4.97 -11.91 14.04
N ASN A 575 -4.72 -10.62 13.85
CA ASN A 575 -5.07 -9.85 12.65
C ASN A 575 -4.50 -10.38 11.32
N ILE A 576 -3.41 -11.16 11.35
CA ILE A 576 -2.89 -11.95 10.20
C ILE A 576 -3.96 -12.80 9.49
N ASN A 577 -5.03 -13.17 10.21
CA ASN A 577 -6.08 -14.02 9.65
C ASN A 577 -7.06 -13.25 8.75
N VAL A 578 -7.16 -11.91 8.88
CA VAL A 578 -8.15 -11.09 8.16
C VAL A 578 -7.97 -11.20 6.65
N TYR A 579 -6.73 -11.15 6.15
CA TYR A 579 -6.42 -11.28 4.71
C TYR A 579 -7.07 -12.51 4.06
N ASN A 580 -7.01 -13.68 4.71
CA ASN A 580 -7.63 -14.90 4.18
C ASN A 580 -9.16 -14.83 4.19
N LEU A 581 -9.75 -14.23 5.22
CA LEU A 581 -11.20 -14.07 5.32
C LEU A 581 -11.75 -13.15 4.22
N ILE A 582 -11.04 -12.06 3.90
CA ILE A 582 -11.44 -11.17 2.80
C ILE A 582 -11.17 -11.81 1.43
N CYS A 583 -10.05 -12.53 1.26
CA CYS A 583 -9.80 -13.30 0.05
C CYS A 583 -10.95 -14.29 -0.24
N ASP A 584 -11.34 -15.08 0.77
CA ASP A 584 -12.44 -16.03 0.67
C ASP A 584 -13.79 -15.34 0.40
N SER A 585 -14.06 -14.17 0.99
CA SER A 585 -15.32 -13.44 0.79
C SER A 585 -15.46 -12.83 -0.61
N LEU A 586 -14.34 -12.54 -1.27
CA LEU A 586 -14.26 -12.09 -2.66
C LEU A 586 -14.18 -13.25 -3.67
N GLY A 587 -13.93 -14.48 -3.20
CA GLY A 587 -13.72 -15.65 -4.05
C GLY A 587 -12.36 -15.69 -4.75
N VAL A 588 -11.37 -14.95 -4.24
CA VAL A 588 -10.00 -14.91 -4.78
C VAL A 588 -9.09 -15.88 -4.03
N THR A 589 -8.06 -16.39 -4.70
CA THR A 589 -7.05 -17.26 -4.07
C THR A 589 -6.07 -16.39 -3.29
N PRO A 590 -5.90 -16.56 -1.97
CA PRO A 590 -4.90 -15.82 -1.20
C PRO A 590 -3.47 -16.21 -1.61
N HIS A 591 -2.57 -15.23 -1.61
CA HIS A 591 -1.13 -15.46 -1.68
C HIS A 591 -0.64 -16.17 -0.39
N PRO A 592 0.42 -17.00 -0.41
CA PRO A 592 1.01 -17.57 0.81
C PRO A 592 1.26 -16.52 1.91
N ASN A 593 0.72 -16.77 3.09
CA ASN A 593 0.71 -15.88 4.25
C ASN A 593 0.72 -16.67 5.58
N ASN A 594 0.78 -15.99 6.73
CA ASN A 594 0.85 -16.60 8.06
C ASN A 594 -0.53 -16.95 8.67
N GLY A 595 -1.62 -16.36 8.16
CA GLY A 595 -2.98 -16.64 8.62
C GLY A 595 -3.44 -18.06 8.31
N THR A 596 -4.33 -18.60 9.15
CA THR A 596 -4.84 -19.99 9.05
C THR A 596 -6.37 -20.10 9.00
N LEU A 597 -7.10 -19.10 9.50
CA LEU A 597 -8.56 -19.08 9.42
C LEU A 597 -9.04 -18.90 7.97
N ARG A 598 -10.14 -19.58 7.63
CA ARG A 598 -10.79 -19.62 6.32
C ARG A 598 -12.31 -19.62 6.49
N LEU A 599 -13.05 -19.18 5.47
CA LEU A 599 -14.51 -19.27 5.46
C LEU A 599 -15.00 -20.69 5.14
N PRO A 600 -16.17 -21.12 5.67
CA PRO A 600 -17.01 -20.41 6.64
C PRO A 600 -16.44 -20.46 8.06
N LEU A 601 -16.61 -19.36 8.81
CA LEU A 601 -16.26 -19.29 10.22
C LEU A 601 -17.15 -20.22 11.07
N LYS A 602 -16.64 -20.61 12.24
CA LYS A 602 -17.35 -21.46 13.20
C LYS A 602 -17.53 -20.69 14.51
N PRO A 603 -18.75 -20.22 14.82
CA PRO A 603 -19.07 -19.66 16.12
C PRO A 603 -18.85 -20.68 17.25
N VAL A 604 -18.46 -20.19 18.42
CA VAL A 604 -18.26 -20.99 19.64
C VAL A 604 -19.30 -20.70 20.73
N GLY A 605 -20.10 -19.64 20.54
CA GLY A 605 -21.21 -19.27 21.42
C GLY A 605 -21.90 -18.01 20.89
N LEU A 606 -22.61 -17.30 21.77
CA LEU A 606 -23.19 -15.98 21.50
C LEU A 606 -22.54 -14.91 22.39
N HIS A 607 -22.65 -13.64 22.03
CA HIS A 607 -22.29 -12.51 22.93
C HIS A 607 -23.36 -12.23 24.01
N SER A 608 -24.34 -13.11 24.16
CA SER A 608 -25.37 -13.07 25.21
C SER A 608 -25.17 -14.15 26.28
N ASP A 609 -24.12 -14.96 26.17
CA ASP A 609 -23.79 -16.00 27.16
C ASP A 609 -23.21 -15.34 28.43
N GLU A 610 -23.46 -15.88 29.62
CA GLU A 610 -22.97 -15.27 30.89
C GLU A 610 -21.43 -15.14 30.92
N ASP A 611 -20.70 -16.09 30.32
CA ASP A 611 -19.24 -16.09 30.18
C ASP A 611 -18.74 -15.28 28.95
N SER A 612 -19.49 -14.27 28.48
CA SER A 612 -19.13 -13.47 27.28
C SER A 612 -18.70 -12.03 27.55
N HIS A 613 -18.74 -11.59 28.81
CA HIS A 613 -18.31 -10.25 29.19
C HIS A 613 -16.80 -10.04 28.98
N LEU A 614 -16.47 -9.13 28.06
CA LEU A 614 -15.12 -8.62 27.91
C LEU A 614 -14.71 -7.83 29.17
N GLU A 615 -13.64 -8.26 29.82
CA GLU A 615 -13.03 -7.55 30.95
C GLU A 615 -12.65 -6.11 30.55
N GLU A 616 -13.11 -5.12 31.31
CA GLU A 616 -12.66 -3.73 31.16
C GLU A 616 -11.27 -3.58 31.80
N PRO A 617 -10.20 -3.36 31.02
CA PRO A 617 -8.86 -3.28 31.58
C PRO A 617 -8.64 -1.95 32.32
N ALA A 618 -7.93 -2.01 33.45
CA ALA A 618 -7.51 -0.83 34.18
C ALA A 618 -6.60 0.05 33.29
N ASP A 619 -6.94 1.34 33.19
CA ASP A 619 -6.19 2.34 32.42
C ASP A 619 -6.20 3.69 33.17
N PRO A 620 -5.06 4.18 33.71
CA PRO A 620 -3.73 3.58 33.58
C PRO A 620 -3.64 2.20 34.25
N PRO A 621 -2.80 1.29 33.72
CA PRO A 621 -2.65 -0.06 34.27
C PRO A 621 -2.15 0.00 35.72
N SER A 622 -2.77 -0.82 36.58
CA SER A 622 -2.54 -0.80 38.02
C SER A 622 -1.09 -1.13 38.37
N ILE A 623 -0.41 -0.16 38.99
CA ILE A 623 0.91 -0.38 39.60
C ILE A 623 0.73 -1.27 40.83
N THR A 624 1.28 -2.48 40.82
CA THR A 624 1.22 -3.41 41.95
C THR A 624 1.80 -2.77 43.21
N THR A 625 1.13 -2.95 44.35
CA THR A 625 1.34 -2.19 45.60
C THR A 625 2.79 -2.13 46.10
N THR A 626 3.63 -3.11 45.72
CA THR A 626 5.07 -3.17 46.01
C THR A 626 5.87 -1.95 45.50
N VAL A 627 5.42 -1.29 44.42
CA VAL A 627 6.14 -0.13 43.83
C VAL A 627 5.73 1.19 44.47
N ALA A 628 4.51 1.29 45.00
CA ALA A 628 4.03 2.47 45.74
C ALA A 628 4.80 2.73 47.05
N GLU A 629 5.61 1.76 47.50
CA GLU A 629 6.50 1.89 48.64
C GLU A 629 7.93 2.31 48.23
N LEU A 630 8.35 2.03 46.99
CA LEU A 630 9.59 2.50 46.36
C LEU A 630 9.51 3.96 45.88
N LEU A 631 8.32 4.44 45.51
CA LEU A 631 8.07 5.82 45.06
C LEU A 631 7.92 6.83 46.22
N LYS A 632 8.07 6.41 47.49
CA LYS A 632 8.04 7.33 48.63
C LYS A 632 9.43 7.93 48.87
N PRO A 633 9.59 9.26 48.91
CA PRO A 633 10.85 9.87 49.32
C PRO A 633 11.17 9.47 50.77
N SER A 634 12.36 8.93 50.98
CA SER A 634 12.86 8.46 52.27
C SER A 634 13.11 9.63 53.23
N THR A 635 12.06 10.03 53.94
CA THR A 635 12.10 11.07 54.96
C THR A 635 12.85 10.57 56.20
N THR A 636 14.17 10.72 56.15
CA THR A 636 15.09 10.43 57.26
C THR A 636 14.82 11.41 58.40
N SER A 637 13.93 11.03 59.32
CA SER A 637 13.54 11.85 60.47
C SER A 637 14.69 12.01 61.46
N THR A 638 15.45 13.09 61.30
CA THR A 638 16.48 13.50 62.27
C THR A 638 15.91 14.63 63.12
N SER A 639 15.71 14.36 64.40
CA SER A 639 15.16 15.33 65.34
C SER A 639 16.17 16.43 65.70
N SER A 640 15.81 17.68 65.48
CA SER A 640 16.41 18.82 66.17
C SER A 640 15.37 19.93 66.37
N ALA A 641 15.51 20.66 67.47
CA ALA A 641 14.45 21.51 68.02
C ALA A 641 14.37 22.88 67.34
N SER A 642 13.17 23.48 67.42
CA SER A 642 12.92 24.87 67.04
C SER A 642 13.84 25.86 67.80
N PRO A 643 14.04 27.06 67.25
CA PRO A 643 13.27 28.16 67.81
C PRO A 643 12.56 29.05 66.78
N THR A 644 11.51 29.69 67.27
CA THR A 644 10.62 30.63 66.60
C THR A 644 11.34 31.90 66.14
N PHE A 645 11.08 32.37 64.92
CA PHE A 645 11.06 33.81 64.60
C PHE A 645 9.98 34.12 63.55
N THR A 646 9.25 35.20 63.80
CA THR A 646 8.24 35.81 62.92
C THR A 646 8.89 36.87 62.04
N HIS A 647 8.48 37.00 60.77
CA HIS A 647 8.02 38.27 60.18
C HIS A 647 7.52 38.11 58.73
N ASP A 648 6.34 38.67 58.50
CA ASP A 648 5.80 39.40 57.34
C ASP A 648 6.12 38.99 55.89
N ALA A 649 5.02 38.87 55.13
CA ALA A 649 5.02 38.89 53.68
C ALA A 649 5.12 40.33 53.13
N VAL A 650 5.91 40.52 52.07
CA VAL A 650 5.75 41.64 51.13
C VAL A 650 5.79 41.07 49.71
N VAL A 651 4.85 41.52 48.89
CA VAL A 651 4.73 41.21 47.46
C VAL A 651 5.53 42.25 46.68
N GLU A 652 6.34 41.82 45.71
CA GLU A 652 6.81 42.72 44.64
C GLU A 652 6.92 41.97 43.31
N ALA A 653 6.45 42.61 42.24
CA ALA A 653 6.38 42.06 40.88
C ALA A 653 7.54 42.60 40.01
N PRO A 654 7.92 41.93 38.90
CA PRO A 654 9.15 42.23 38.17
C PRO A 654 8.99 43.35 37.12
N PRO A 655 10.09 44.04 36.74
CA PRO A 655 10.15 44.90 35.56
C PRO A 655 10.61 44.14 34.29
N GLU A 656 10.34 44.74 33.14
CA GLU A 656 10.35 44.13 31.79
C GLU A 656 11.68 44.24 31.01
N THR A 657 11.92 43.28 30.11
CA THR A 657 12.62 43.37 28.78
C THR A 657 14.03 44.01 28.69
N SER A 658 15.05 43.40 28.07
CA SER A 658 15.27 43.26 26.60
C SER A 658 16.67 42.62 26.34
N PRO A 659 17.20 42.46 25.10
CA PRO A 659 16.82 41.46 24.10
C PRO A 659 18.01 40.65 23.49
N GLY A 660 17.71 39.53 22.81
CA GLY A 660 18.44 39.09 21.61
C GLY A 660 19.63 38.13 21.74
N SER A 661 19.45 36.92 21.19
CA SER A 661 20.48 36.18 20.44
C SER A 661 19.80 35.14 19.54
N GLU A 662 19.94 35.29 18.22
CA GLU A 662 19.53 34.28 17.25
C GLU A 662 20.56 33.13 17.26
N ASP A 663 20.10 31.88 17.41
CA ASP A 663 20.90 30.69 17.15
C ASP A 663 20.06 29.75 16.26
N GLU A 664 20.62 29.39 15.10
CA GLU A 664 19.98 28.50 14.13
C GLU A 664 19.78 27.10 14.73
N ARG A 665 18.53 26.70 14.95
CA ARG A 665 18.15 25.30 15.22
C ARG A 665 17.45 24.73 14.00
N GLY A 666 17.92 23.58 13.52
CA GLY A 666 17.20 22.79 12.53
C GLY A 666 15.83 22.34 13.06
N PRO A 667 14.85 22.05 12.19
CA PRO A 667 13.49 21.73 12.61
C PRO A 667 13.47 20.44 13.44
N THR A 668 12.99 20.55 14.68
CA THR A 668 12.73 19.40 15.55
C THR A 668 11.42 18.72 15.14
N TRP A 669 11.35 17.41 15.35
CA TRP A 669 10.24 16.55 14.91
C TRP A 669 8.85 16.97 15.45
N TRP A 670 8.82 17.61 16.62
CA TRP A 670 7.62 18.21 17.18
C TRP A 670 7.18 19.47 16.43
N GLY A 671 8.10 20.28 15.92
CA GLY A 671 7.80 21.55 15.27
C GLY A 671 6.91 21.36 14.04
N THR A 672 7.27 20.42 13.16
CA THR A 672 6.48 20.13 11.94
C THR A 672 5.12 19.48 12.23
N LEU A 673 5.00 18.75 13.34
CA LEU A 673 3.74 18.15 13.79
C LEU A 673 2.82 19.17 14.49
N TRP A 674 3.40 20.17 15.17
CA TRP A 674 2.66 21.32 15.69
C TRP A 674 2.27 22.32 14.61
N GLU A 675 3.16 22.67 13.68
CA GLU A 675 2.87 23.57 12.54
C GLU A 675 1.67 23.06 11.73
N THR A 676 1.64 21.76 11.39
CA THR A 676 0.51 21.16 10.66
C THR A 676 -0.79 21.05 11.49
N LEU A 677 -0.72 21.06 12.82
CA LEU A 677 -1.87 21.12 13.72
C LEU A 677 -2.35 22.57 13.96
N GLU A 678 -1.44 23.54 13.98
CA GLU A 678 -1.74 24.96 14.12
C GLU A 678 -2.32 25.53 12.81
N GLU A 679 -1.80 25.16 11.63
CA GLU A 679 -2.45 25.47 10.35
C GLU A 679 -3.89 24.93 10.27
N ALA A 680 -4.13 23.71 10.79
CA ALA A 680 -5.46 23.12 10.84
C ALA A 680 -6.40 23.82 11.84
N LYS A 681 -5.85 24.30 12.97
CA LYS A 681 -6.57 25.07 13.99
C LYS A 681 -6.93 26.47 13.50
N ASP A 682 -5.98 27.17 12.88
CA ASP A 682 -6.16 28.53 12.38
C ASP A 682 -7.19 28.55 11.24
N TRP A 683 -7.16 27.56 10.34
CA TRP A 683 -8.23 27.33 9.35
C TRP A 683 -9.58 27.04 10.01
N ALA A 684 -9.61 26.21 11.07
CA ALA A 684 -10.85 25.90 11.77
C ALA A 684 -11.45 27.12 12.48
N THR A 685 -10.63 28.02 13.04
CA THR A 685 -11.09 29.30 13.60
C THR A 685 -11.54 30.28 12.53
N ASP A 686 -10.82 30.40 11.41
CA ASP A 686 -11.18 31.29 10.30
C ASP A 686 -12.52 30.87 9.66
N VAL A 687 -12.77 29.57 9.52
CA VAL A 687 -14.09 29.03 9.13
C VAL A 687 -15.16 29.33 10.18
N PHE A 688 -14.86 29.24 11.48
CA PHE A 688 -15.83 29.50 12.54
C PHE A 688 -16.26 30.98 12.60
N ASP A 689 -15.31 31.90 12.49
CA ASP A 689 -15.60 33.34 12.48
C ASP A 689 -16.21 33.78 11.13
N THR A 690 -15.80 33.20 9.99
CA THR A 690 -16.46 33.43 8.69
C THR A 690 -17.93 32.98 8.70
N VAL A 691 -18.27 31.86 9.37
CA VAL A 691 -19.67 31.44 9.54
C VAL A 691 -20.42 32.40 10.47
N LYS A 692 -19.78 32.88 11.53
CA LYS A 692 -20.37 33.77 12.53
C LYS A 692 -20.69 35.16 11.96
N ASP A 693 -19.79 35.75 11.17
CA ASP A 693 -20.01 37.06 10.55
C ASP A 693 -21.07 37.03 9.44
N ASN A 694 -21.21 35.91 8.73
CA ASN A 694 -22.32 35.67 7.80
C ASN A 694 -23.69 35.51 8.50
N PHE A 695 -23.73 35.22 9.81
CA PHE A 695 -24.97 35.19 10.60
C PHE A 695 -25.32 36.52 11.28
N VAL A 696 -24.39 37.48 11.37
CA VAL A 696 -24.60 38.79 12.02
C VAL A 696 -24.85 39.91 11.00
N SER A 697 -24.50 39.73 9.73
CA SER A 697 -24.69 40.69 8.65
C SER A 697 -26.01 40.53 7.86
N GLY A 698 -26.88 39.59 8.27
CA GLY A 698 -28.10 39.18 7.55
C GLY A 698 -29.43 39.41 8.28
N SER A 699 -29.54 40.47 9.10
CA SER A 699 -30.78 40.84 9.85
C SER A 699 -31.15 42.31 9.71
#